data_AF-A0A317UZ47-F1
#
_entry.id   AF-A0A317UZ47-F1
#
_cell.length_a   1.000
_cell.length_b   1.000
_cell.length_c   1.000
_cell.angle_alpha   90.00
_cell.angle_beta   90.00
_cell.angle_gamma   90.00
#
_symmetry.space_group_name_H-M   'P 1'
#
loop_
_entity.id
_entity.type
_entity.pdbx_description
1 polymer ?
#
loop_
_entity_poly.entity_id
_entity_poly.type
_entity_poly.pdbx_seq_one_letter_code
_entity_poly.pdbx_strand_id
1 'polypeptide(L)'
;MSQVINVKAWGAAGDGKTDDTAVLNSILDRAANMSSIAFFPYGVYVIRDTLHVPIMATGSKFQDEQNPHVAIQVGRTGEKGIIEIQSLMFTVSGPTAGAVLMEWNVHQVTQASAGMWDSHFRVGGAIGSDLQASQCPKGLGFVNPDCIAASLLLHLTPQSSAYLENIWLWTADHDLDLHTQDQIDVYAARGVLIESQGLTWLYGTASEHNVLYQYQVSQAKNLYMGMIQTESPYFQSIPTAPSPFSPGLFPNDPTFDDYDSGSQTCPVSWALRIVDSTTVYSMGAGLYSWFSAYSQDCLNTEDCQQRAVEISQSTDIWLYNLVSKGIVEIVSPVNENPTLSAENVNGFMSSILAWVREEDATTGARKFPGFQLYEPEWLDGLTSTCKTAPSQNILCHPYLEMKYKNAGMKSAIKTAAGGYIYAGYNLTCLKDPSTQKYCPDVLTHFTLVDDFQSMPPSEMCSYCFTTSLEMRQASPYAAYTEDDKEDLETLHGNCGLSGPTDLHKPLYTEEVVEAPFCASGITHTTTEGESCDILAAKYQVASAAIQIGNPMVGNNCTELIPGRELCIPLGCDSQYTLNDNDTCLSSEWDQLINFGDVRKYNSWINADCTNLQSTRTVHGSVLCLSPQGGSHNATGSASIAPSVNSGYTNVVLYAPEGATVANGTTCYCGKWYTVQEGDSCATICIRQEVSSDLFMAVNPSLSSSDCDGSLKVGYTYCVGPDFHWDDTDFWDEDSRCDVD
;
A
#
# COMPACT_ATOMS: atom_id res chain seq x y z
N MET A 1 -38.29 40.76 -16.89
CA MET A 1 -38.47 40.19 -15.53
C MET A 1 -39.38 38.95 -15.49
N SER A 2 -39.75 38.33 -16.62
CA SER A 2 -40.64 37.15 -16.65
C SER A 2 -39.92 35.80 -16.46
N GLN A 3 -38.64 35.79 -16.05
CA GLN A 3 -37.79 34.59 -15.93
C GLN A 3 -37.15 34.44 -14.53
N VAL A 4 -37.69 35.10 -13.50
CA VAL A 4 -37.19 34.98 -12.12
C VAL A 4 -38.30 34.42 -11.24
N ILE A 5 -38.03 33.30 -10.56
CA ILE A 5 -38.93 32.63 -9.64
C ILE A 5 -38.47 32.94 -8.21
N ASN A 6 -39.22 33.80 -7.51
CA ASN A 6 -38.96 34.10 -6.10
C ASN A 6 -39.48 32.96 -5.22
N VAL A 7 -38.60 32.27 -4.51
CA VAL A 7 -39.00 31.06 -3.76
C VAL A 7 -40.03 31.34 -2.66
N LYS A 8 -39.99 32.52 -2.00
CA LYS A 8 -40.97 32.90 -0.98
C LYS A 8 -42.35 33.16 -1.56
N ALA A 9 -42.41 33.77 -2.74
CA ALA A 9 -43.67 33.97 -3.45
C ALA A 9 -44.31 32.63 -3.88
N TRP A 10 -43.54 31.54 -3.89
CA TRP A 10 -43.95 30.20 -4.29
C TRP A 10 -44.09 29.22 -3.12
N GLY A 11 -43.97 29.70 -1.88
CA GLY A 11 -44.35 28.94 -0.68
C GLY A 11 -43.21 28.53 0.24
N ALA A 12 -41.94 28.81 -0.11
CA ALA A 12 -40.84 28.64 0.84
C ALA A 12 -40.95 29.70 1.95
N ALA A 13 -40.83 29.28 3.21
CA ALA A 13 -40.97 30.19 4.35
C ALA A 13 -39.71 31.03 4.56
N GLY A 14 -38.54 30.38 4.55
CA GLY A 14 -37.25 31.03 4.83
C GLY A 14 -37.22 31.71 6.21
N ASP A 15 -37.79 31.06 7.22
CA ASP A 15 -37.97 31.56 8.60
C ASP A 15 -37.05 30.88 9.63
N GLY A 16 -36.17 29.96 9.20
CA GLY A 16 -35.25 29.20 10.03
C GLY A 16 -35.89 28.08 10.84
N LYS A 17 -37.15 27.71 10.57
CA LYS A 17 -37.89 26.70 11.35
C LYS A 17 -38.70 25.76 10.48
N THR A 18 -39.39 26.30 9.49
CA THR A 18 -40.25 25.54 8.58
C THR A 18 -39.38 24.68 7.67
N ASP A 19 -39.73 23.40 7.55
CA ASP A 19 -39.09 22.49 6.61
C ASP A 19 -39.48 22.88 5.18
N ASP A 20 -38.54 23.51 4.48
CA ASP A 20 -38.69 24.04 3.13
C ASP A 20 -38.24 23.01 2.05
N THR A 21 -37.80 21.79 2.43
CA THR A 21 -37.21 20.82 1.48
C THR A 21 -38.12 20.53 0.28
N ALA A 22 -39.36 20.10 0.53
CA ALA A 22 -40.25 19.64 -0.54
C ALA A 22 -40.67 20.79 -1.48
N VAL A 23 -40.94 21.97 -0.91
CA VAL A 23 -41.35 23.13 -1.70
C VAL A 23 -40.20 23.69 -2.52
N LEU A 24 -38.98 23.73 -1.95
CA LEU A 24 -37.80 24.17 -2.68
C LEU A 24 -37.45 23.22 -3.83
N ASN A 25 -37.40 21.90 -3.60
CA ASN A 25 -37.17 20.93 -4.69
C ASN A 25 -38.19 21.13 -5.83
N SER A 26 -39.47 21.30 -5.51
CA SER A 26 -40.49 21.57 -6.53
C SER A 26 -40.27 22.89 -7.30
N ILE A 27 -39.79 23.94 -6.63
CA ILE A 27 -39.52 25.25 -7.25
C ILE A 27 -38.30 25.16 -8.16
N LEU A 28 -37.26 24.47 -7.72
CA LEU A 28 -35.98 24.31 -8.42
C LEU A 28 -36.15 23.45 -9.67
N ASP A 29 -36.86 22.33 -9.58
CA ASP A 29 -37.22 21.50 -10.74
C ASP A 29 -37.97 22.33 -11.79
N ARG A 30 -38.89 23.19 -11.34
CA ARG A 30 -39.66 24.06 -12.23
C ARG A 30 -38.80 25.15 -12.85
N ALA A 31 -37.90 25.77 -12.07
CA ALA A 31 -36.98 26.78 -12.54
C ALA A 31 -36.06 26.20 -13.62
N ALA A 32 -35.49 25.00 -13.38
CA ALA A 32 -34.67 24.28 -14.34
C ALA A 32 -35.42 23.97 -15.64
N ASN A 33 -36.62 23.38 -15.56
CA ASN A 33 -37.43 23.05 -16.73
C ASN A 33 -37.86 24.29 -17.55
N MET A 34 -38.02 25.43 -16.88
CA MET A 34 -38.38 26.70 -17.54
C MET A 34 -37.16 27.55 -17.93
N SER A 35 -35.94 27.07 -17.70
CA SER A 35 -34.70 27.85 -17.85
C SER A 35 -34.81 29.24 -17.19
N SER A 36 -35.35 29.27 -15.98
CA SER A 36 -35.60 30.48 -15.19
C SER A 36 -34.66 30.53 -13.98
N ILE A 37 -34.37 31.74 -13.52
CA ILE A 37 -33.53 31.97 -12.33
C ILE A 37 -34.37 31.73 -11.08
N ALA A 38 -33.93 30.83 -10.20
CA ALA A 38 -34.48 30.72 -8.85
C ALA A 38 -33.87 31.80 -7.96
N PHE A 39 -34.68 32.74 -7.51
CA PHE A 39 -34.25 33.82 -6.61
C PHE A 39 -34.63 33.48 -5.18
N PHE A 40 -33.63 33.48 -4.30
CA PHE A 40 -33.76 33.28 -2.86
C PHE A 40 -33.74 34.64 -2.16
N PRO A 41 -34.88 35.21 -1.76
CA PRO A 41 -34.88 36.35 -0.86
C PRO A 41 -34.14 36.01 0.43
N TYR A 42 -33.62 37.02 1.13
CA TYR A 42 -33.04 36.82 2.45
C TYR A 42 -33.97 36.02 3.38
N GLY A 43 -33.39 35.03 4.04
CA GLY A 43 -34.07 34.09 4.92
C GLY A 43 -33.18 32.90 5.23
N VAL A 44 -33.61 32.10 6.19
CA VAL A 44 -32.97 30.83 6.55
C VAL A 44 -33.94 29.72 6.15
N TYR A 45 -33.57 28.87 5.21
CA TYR A 45 -34.47 27.86 4.66
C TYR A 45 -34.05 26.47 5.15
N VAL A 46 -34.82 25.88 6.05
CA VAL A 46 -34.40 24.61 6.68
C VAL A 46 -34.70 23.45 5.73
N ILE A 47 -33.72 22.59 5.48
CA ILE A 47 -33.90 21.31 4.78
C ILE A 47 -33.65 20.12 5.72
N ARG A 48 -34.49 19.09 5.63
CA ARG A 48 -34.37 17.85 6.42
C ARG A 48 -34.10 16.60 5.58
N ASP A 49 -33.96 16.77 4.28
CA ASP A 49 -33.55 15.75 3.32
C ASP A 49 -32.83 16.42 2.15
N THR A 50 -32.26 15.61 1.26
CA THR A 50 -31.48 16.09 0.11
C THR A 50 -32.27 17.12 -0.72
N LEU A 51 -31.64 18.26 -0.92
CA LEU A 51 -32.12 19.29 -1.83
C LEU A 51 -31.28 19.29 -3.09
N HIS A 52 -31.95 19.26 -4.25
CA HIS A 52 -31.31 19.45 -5.54
C HIS A 52 -31.09 20.96 -5.79
N VAL A 53 -30.16 21.53 -5.00
CA VAL A 53 -29.59 22.91 -4.96
C VAL A 53 -30.54 24.09 -4.77
N PRO A 54 -30.45 25.01 -3.76
CA PRO A 54 -29.61 25.10 -2.51
C PRO A 54 -30.37 25.39 -1.16
N ILE A 55 -29.77 25.10 0.03
CA ILE A 55 -29.85 25.71 1.43
C ILE A 55 -29.71 24.66 2.62
N MET A 56 -29.62 25.15 3.88
CA MET A 56 -29.26 24.61 5.24
C MET A 56 -29.84 23.26 5.70
N ALA A 57 -28.96 22.33 6.12
CA ALA A 57 -29.32 20.98 6.57
C ALA A 57 -29.54 20.80 8.08
N THR A 58 -30.51 19.94 8.46
CA THR A 58 -30.73 19.48 9.84
C THR A 58 -31.56 18.18 9.92
N GLY A 59 -31.56 17.50 11.06
CA GLY A 59 -32.42 16.34 11.35
C GLY A 59 -31.70 14.98 11.36
N SER A 60 -32.42 13.94 11.77
CA SER A 60 -31.85 12.63 12.12
C SER A 60 -31.15 11.90 10.96
N LYS A 61 -31.49 12.22 9.71
CA LYS A 61 -30.85 11.63 8.52
C LYS A 61 -29.39 12.05 8.35
N PHE A 62 -28.98 13.17 8.95
CA PHE A 62 -27.62 13.70 8.84
C PHE A 62 -26.78 13.48 10.10
N GLN A 63 -27.26 12.71 11.09
CA GLN A 63 -26.59 12.55 12.39
C GLN A 63 -25.61 11.37 12.43
N ASP A 64 -25.66 10.47 11.44
CA ASP A 64 -24.84 9.25 11.43
C ASP A 64 -23.58 9.44 10.56
N GLU A 65 -22.43 9.62 11.22
CA GLU A 65 -21.13 9.73 10.55
C GLU A 65 -20.81 8.51 9.69
N GLN A 66 -21.17 7.31 10.16
CA GLN A 66 -20.84 6.05 9.48
C GLN A 66 -21.70 5.81 8.23
N ASN A 67 -22.79 6.57 8.09
CA ASN A 67 -23.68 6.56 6.94
C ASN A 67 -23.90 7.99 6.44
N PRO A 68 -22.88 8.65 5.86
CA PRO A 68 -22.96 10.05 5.48
C PRO A 68 -24.05 10.28 4.43
N HIS A 69 -24.80 11.38 4.58
CA HIS A 69 -25.94 11.73 3.73
C HIS A 69 -25.76 13.12 3.11
N VAL A 70 -26.04 13.23 1.81
CA VAL A 70 -25.86 14.46 1.04
C VAL A 70 -27.00 15.43 1.33
N ALA A 71 -26.65 16.62 1.83
CA ALA A 71 -27.59 17.71 2.07
C ALA A 71 -27.95 18.43 0.77
N ILE A 72 -26.94 18.90 0.03
CA ILE A 72 -27.14 19.62 -1.23
C ILE A 72 -26.48 18.84 -2.36
N GLN A 73 -27.28 18.41 -3.34
CA GLN A 73 -26.78 17.68 -4.49
C GLN A 73 -26.86 18.56 -5.75
N VAL A 74 -25.69 18.94 -6.29
CA VAL A 74 -25.55 19.79 -7.49
C VAL A 74 -25.45 18.93 -8.74
N GLY A 75 -26.60 18.73 -9.39
CA GLY A 75 -26.76 17.80 -10.51
C GLY A 75 -26.66 16.34 -10.06
N ARG A 76 -26.99 15.42 -10.95
CA ARG A 76 -26.79 13.98 -10.74
C ARG A 76 -25.49 13.52 -11.40
N THR A 77 -24.95 12.40 -10.95
CA THR A 77 -23.76 11.79 -11.55
C THR A 77 -23.94 11.61 -13.05
N GLY A 78 -22.99 12.13 -13.83
CA GLY A 78 -22.98 12.08 -15.29
C GLY A 78 -23.82 13.16 -15.98
N GLU A 79 -24.57 13.98 -15.25
CA GLU A 79 -25.31 15.09 -15.84
C GLU A 79 -24.37 16.19 -16.32
N LYS A 80 -24.67 16.71 -17.51
CA LYS A 80 -23.97 17.84 -18.11
C LYS A 80 -24.93 19.01 -18.22
N GLY A 81 -24.51 20.19 -17.79
CA GLY A 81 -25.40 21.34 -17.83
C GLY A 81 -24.76 22.68 -17.52
N ILE A 82 -25.65 23.67 -17.37
CA ILE A 82 -25.34 25.00 -16.90
C ILE A 82 -25.92 25.11 -15.49
N ILE A 83 -25.07 25.35 -14.51
CA ILE A 83 -25.47 25.61 -13.12
C ILE A 83 -24.66 26.81 -12.63
N GLU A 84 -25.35 27.85 -12.18
CA GLU A 84 -24.76 29.06 -11.62
C GLU A 84 -25.38 29.29 -10.24
N ILE A 85 -24.54 29.24 -9.20
CA ILE A 85 -24.93 29.48 -7.81
C ILE A 85 -24.25 30.76 -7.32
N GLN A 86 -25.02 31.73 -6.84
CA GLN A 86 -24.47 33.03 -6.45
C GLN A 86 -25.11 33.58 -5.16
N SER A 87 -24.27 34.17 -4.31
CA SER A 87 -24.69 34.91 -3.10
C SER A 87 -25.48 34.09 -2.08
N LEU A 88 -25.06 32.85 -1.82
CA LEU A 88 -25.71 31.96 -0.85
C LEU A 88 -24.79 31.54 0.28
N MET A 89 -25.37 31.22 1.43
CA MET A 89 -24.65 30.64 2.56
C MET A 89 -25.20 29.25 2.89
N PHE A 90 -24.33 28.26 2.86
CA PHE A 90 -24.57 26.87 3.21
C PHE A 90 -24.12 26.62 4.64
N THR A 91 -24.94 25.94 5.42
CA THR A 91 -24.68 25.75 6.85
C THR A 91 -25.49 24.58 7.37
N VAL A 92 -25.27 24.23 8.63
CA VAL A 92 -25.98 23.18 9.36
C VAL A 92 -26.54 23.74 10.65
N SER A 93 -27.61 23.10 11.15
CA SER A 93 -28.08 23.24 12.52
C SER A 93 -27.88 21.91 13.24
N GLY A 94 -26.85 21.87 14.08
CA GLY A 94 -26.23 20.65 14.62
C GLY A 94 -26.96 20.04 15.83
N PRO A 95 -26.53 18.83 16.26
CA PRO A 95 -25.48 18.00 15.66
C PRO A 95 -25.90 17.34 14.33
N THR A 96 -24.94 17.22 13.41
CA THR A 96 -25.13 16.72 12.02
C THR A 96 -23.88 15.98 11.51
N ALA A 97 -23.33 15.07 12.32
CA ALA A 97 -22.06 14.38 12.06
C ALA A 97 -21.94 13.67 10.69
N GLY A 98 -23.05 13.19 10.12
CA GLY A 98 -23.12 12.55 8.82
C GLY A 98 -23.35 13.48 7.63
N ALA A 99 -23.46 14.80 7.84
CA ALA A 99 -23.75 15.70 6.74
C ALA A 99 -22.58 15.81 5.75
N VAL A 100 -22.84 15.49 4.48
CA VAL A 100 -22.07 16.00 3.35
C VAL A 100 -22.80 17.26 2.88
N LEU A 101 -22.27 18.45 3.22
CA LEU A 101 -23.00 19.71 2.98
C LEU A 101 -23.30 19.91 1.51
N MET A 102 -22.33 19.63 0.64
CA MET A 102 -22.54 19.68 -0.80
C MET A 102 -21.79 18.58 -1.56
N GLU A 103 -22.53 17.83 -2.36
CA GLU A 103 -22.01 16.95 -3.41
C GLU A 103 -22.20 17.62 -4.77
N TRP A 104 -21.10 17.83 -5.50
CA TRP A 104 -21.06 18.46 -6.80
C TRP A 104 -20.83 17.40 -7.88
N ASN A 105 -21.86 17.15 -8.68
CA ASN A 105 -21.86 16.11 -9.71
C ASN A 105 -21.85 16.66 -11.14
N VAL A 106 -22.44 17.84 -11.34
CA VAL A 106 -22.63 18.39 -12.67
C VAL A 106 -21.30 18.61 -13.38
N HIS A 107 -21.29 18.30 -14.67
CA HIS A 107 -20.21 18.65 -15.57
C HIS A 107 -20.64 19.79 -16.50
N GLN A 108 -19.73 20.71 -16.78
CA GLN A 108 -19.96 21.86 -17.63
C GLN A 108 -20.22 21.43 -19.09
N VAL A 109 -21.02 22.21 -19.81
CA VAL A 109 -21.24 22.06 -21.27
C VAL A 109 -20.42 23.06 -22.09
N THR A 110 -20.09 24.20 -21.47
CA THR A 110 -19.12 25.17 -21.97
C THR A 110 -18.22 25.58 -20.81
N GLN A 111 -17.04 26.12 -21.09
CA GLN A 111 -16.09 26.50 -20.04
C GLN A 111 -16.75 27.39 -18.96
N ALA A 112 -16.58 27.00 -17.71
CA ALA A 112 -17.14 27.62 -16.50
C ALA A 112 -18.69 27.66 -16.43
N SER A 113 -19.41 26.88 -17.24
CA SER A 113 -20.88 26.88 -17.20
C SER A 113 -21.46 26.17 -15.96
N ALA A 114 -20.64 25.44 -15.22
CA ALA A 114 -20.98 24.86 -13.94
C ALA A 114 -20.12 25.54 -12.87
N GLY A 115 -20.68 26.49 -12.14
CA GLY A 115 -19.90 27.30 -11.20
C GLY A 115 -20.67 27.93 -10.05
N MET A 116 -19.89 28.45 -9.10
CA MET A 116 -20.34 29.08 -7.87
C MET A 116 -19.52 30.33 -7.60
N TRP A 117 -20.20 31.42 -7.23
CA TRP A 117 -19.59 32.71 -6.89
C TRP A 117 -20.16 33.27 -5.59
N ASP A 118 -19.33 33.93 -4.78
CA ASP A 118 -19.78 34.63 -3.55
C ASP A 118 -20.70 33.77 -2.69
N SER A 119 -20.41 32.47 -2.59
CA SER A 119 -21.26 31.54 -1.85
C SER A 119 -20.39 30.73 -0.90
N HIS A 120 -20.79 30.67 0.36
CA HIS A 120 -19.90 30.27 1.44
C HIS A 120 -20.49 29.13 2.25
N PHE A 121 -19.64 28.30 2.82
CA PHE A 121 -20.00 27.29 3.80
C PHE A 121 -19.59 27.82 5.18
N ARG A 122 -20.54 27.87 6.10
CA ARG A 122 -20.34 28.36 7.46
C ARG A 122 -20.89 27.33 8.44
N VAL A 123 -20.04 26.49 9.01
CA VAL A 123 -20.44 25.39 9.87
C VAL A 123 -20.26 25.79 11.33
N GLY A 124 -21.36 26.16 11.98
CA GLY A 124 -21.39 26.61 13.37
C GLY A 124 -21.12 28.11 13.56
N GLY A 125 -20.93 28.50 14.83
CA GLY A 125 -20.50 29.86 15.20
C GLY A 125 -21.50 30.99 14.91
N ALA A 126 -22.80 30.69 14.79
CA ALA A 126 -23.82 31.69 14.51
C ALA A 126 -25.21 31.30 15.03
N ILE A 127 -26.08 32.29 15.23
CA ILE A 127 -27.46 32.11 15.67
C ILE A 127 -28.20 31.19 14.69
N GLY A 128 -28.85 30.17 15.25
CA GLY A 128 -29.60 29.15 14.51
C GLY A 128 -28.79 27.92 14.12
N SER A 129 -27.47 27.89 14.36
CA SER A 129 -26.66 26.69 14.11
C SER A 129 -26.74 25.65 15.23
N ASP A 130 -27.19 26.02 16.43
CA ASP A 130 -27.06 25.23 17.67
C ASP A 130 -25.62 24.75 17.96
N LEU A 131 -24.64 25.44 17.40
CA LEU A 131 -23.19 25.18 17.49
C LEU A 131 -22.46 26.50 17.85
N GLN A 132 -22.97 27.20 18.85
CA GLN A 132 -22.45 28.49 19.38
C GLN A 132 -21.67 28.25 20.68
N ALA A 133 -21.07 29.29 21.26
CA ALA A 133 -20.23 29.17 22.45
C ALA A 133 -20.95 28.55 23.66
N SER A 134 -22.27 28.71 23.76
CA SER A 134 -23.06 28.07 24.83
C SER A 134 -23.18 26.55 24.70
N GLN A 135 -23.06 26.00 23.49
CA GLN A 135 -23.16 24.58 23.18
C GLN A 135 -21.77 23.94 23.02
N CYS A 136 -20.87 24.66 22.36
CA CYS A 136 -19.57 24.18 21.91
C CYS A 136 -18.41 25.03 22.46
N PRO A 137 -18.31 25.25 23.79
CA PRO A 137 -17.22 26.05 24.34
C PRO A 137 -15.87 25.39 24.07
N LYS A 138 -14.82 26.19 23.81
CA LYS A 138 -13.48 25.65 23.59
C LYS A 138 -12.91 24.89 24.79
N GLY A 139 -12.05 23.93 24.50
CA GLY A 139 -11.09 23.39 25.48
C GLY A 139 -11.73 22.52 26.56
N LEU A 140 -12.80 21.80 26.21
CA LEU A 140 -13.45 20.85 27.12
C LEU A 140 -12.53 19.68 27.52
N GLY A 141 -11.48 19.41 26.75
CA GLY A 141 -10.55 18.30 26.96
C GLY A 141 -11.11 16.94 26.54
N PHE A 142 -12.31 16.90 25.97
CA PHE A 142 -12.95 15.75 25.35
C PHE A 142 -13.85 16.22 24.21
N VAL A 143 -14.18 15.32 23.29
CA VAL A 143 -15.10 15.62 22.19
C VAL A 143 -16.52 15.74 22.71
N ASN A 144 -17.18 16.88 22.47
CA ASN A 144 -18.62 17.00 22.65
C ASN A 144 -19.37 16.45 21.41
N PRO A 145 -20.12 15.33 21.52
CA PRO A 145 -20.85 14.77 20.38
C PRO A 145 -21.87 15.73 19.77
N ASP A 146 -22.45 16.63 20.58
CA ASP A 146 -23.41 17.63 20.10
C ASP A 146 -22.76 18.71 19.21
N CYS A 147 -21.43 18.77 19.21
CA CYS A 147 -20.64 19.71 18.41
C CYS A 147 -20.06 19.10 17.12
N ILE A 148 -20.39 17.83 16.83
CA ILE A 148 -19.98 17.18 15.57
C ILE A 148 -20.96 17.59 14.47
N ALA A 149 -20.44 18.35 13.50
CA ALA A 149 -21.25 19.18 12.62
C ALA A 149 -21.26 18.72 11.16
N ALA A 150 -20.21 18.07 10.65
CA ALA A 150 -20.19 17.60 9.27
C ALA A 150 -19.17 16.47 9.01
N SER A 151 -19.49 15.61 8.05
CA SER A 151 -18.59 14.58 7.52
C SER A 151 -17.72 15.12 6.38
N LEU A 152 -18.26 16.03 5.55
CA LEU A 152 -17.56 16.69 4.45
C LEU A 152 -18.27 17.98 4.04
N LEU A 153 -17.54 19.08 3.83
CA LEU A 153 -18.16 20.35 3.41
C LEU A 153 -18.48 20.36 1.92
N LEU A 154 -17.50 20.05 1.07
CA LEU A 154 -17.66 20.06 -0.39
C LEU A 154 -17.00 18.85 -1.03
N HIS A 155 -17.76 18.12 -1.83
CA HIS A 155 -17.29 16.97 -2.63
C HIS A 155 -17.43 17.26 -4.12
N LEU A 156 -16.31 17.42 -4.84
CA LEU A 156 -16.29 17.45 -6.30
C LEU A 156 -16.08 16.02 -6.81
N THR A 157 -17.17 15.38 -7.24
CA THR A 157 -17.17 13.95 -7.61
C THR A 157 -16.41 13.68 -8.92
N PRO A 158 -16.04 12.42 -9.23
CA PRO A 158 -15.18 12.09 -10.37
C PRO A 158 -15.67 12.60 -11.74
N GLN A 159 -16.98 12.55 -11.99
CA GLN A 159 -17.54 12.94 -13.29
C GLN A 159 -17.86 14.44 -13.40
N SER A 160 -17.57 15.21 -12.37
CA SER A 160 -17.94 16.62 -12.30
C SER A 160 -16.92 17.54 -13.00
N SER A 161 -17.24 18.83 -13.02
CA SER A 161 -16.29 19.93 -13.26
C SER A 161 -16.81 21.17 -12.55
N ALA A 162 -15.95 22.07 -12.08
CA ALA A 162 -16.42 23.24 -11.34
C ALA A 162 -15.60 24.51 -11.62
N TYR A 163 -16.27 25.66 -11.64
CA TYR A 163 -15.66 26.98 -11.51
C TYR A 163 -16.11 27.58 -10.17
N LEU A 164 -15.20 27.70 -9.21
CA LEU A 164 -15.48 28.16 -7.85
C LEU A 164 -14.69 29.45 -7.59
N GLU A 165 -15.38 30.55 -7.33
CA GLU A 165 -14.75 31.86 -7.12
C GLU A 165 -15.27 32.55 -5.86
N ASN A 166 -14.35 33.03 -5.01
CA ASN A 166 -14.67 33.64 -3.72
C ASN A 166 -15.55 32.73 -2.84
N ILE A 167 -15.09 31.50 -2.62
CA ILE A 167 -15.79 30.48 -1.83
C ILE A 167 -15.02 30.28 -0.52
N TRP A 168 -15.70 30.44 0.60
CA TRP A 168 -15.11 30.23 1.92
C TRP A 168 -15.79 29.05 2.60
N LEU A 169 -15.02 28.01 2.93
CA LEU A 169 -15.48 26.82 3.62
C LEU A 169 -14.96 26.81 5.05
N TRP A 170 -15.72 27.42 5.94
CA TRP A 170 -15.32 27.69 7.31
C TRP A 170 -16.06 26.81 8.30
N THR A 171 -15.30 26.00 9.02
CA THR A 171 -15.77 25.36 10.26
C THR A 171 -15.45 26.28 11.42
N ALA A 172 -16.45 26.64 12.21
CA ALA A 172 -16.32 27.77 13.12
C ALA A 172 -15.28 27.56 14.23
N ASP A 173 -14.27 28.43 14.26
CA ASP A 173 -13.28 28.51 15.33
C ASP A 173 -13.72 29.46 16.46
N HIS A 174 -14.68 30.35 16.20
CA HIS A 174 -15.27 31.26 17.17
C HIS A 174 -16.76 31.56 16.88
N ASP A 175 -17.45 32.10 17.89
CA ASP A 175 -18.84 32.54 17.79
C ASP A 175 -18.92 33.97 17.22
N LEU A 176 -19.53 34.12 16.05
CA LEU A 176 -19.65 35.40 15.34
C LEU A 176 -20.71 36.33 15.93
N ASP A 177 -21.71 35.78 16.63
CA ASP A 177 -22.85 36.55 17.12
C ASP A 177 -22.64 37.02 18.58
N LEU A 178 -21.55 36.59 19.22
CA LEU A 178 -21.07 37.15 20.48
C LEU A 178 -20.09 38.30 20.24
N HIS A 179 -20.29 39.42 20.94
CA HIS A 179 -19.36 40.57 20.87
C HIS A 179 -17.93 40.23 21.29
N THR A 180 -17.73 39.23 22.14
CA THR A 180 -16.41 38.78 22.61
C THR A 180 -15.69 37.85 21.64
N GLN A 181 -16.39 37.32 20.63
CA GLN A 181 -15.88 36.33 19.68
C GLN A 181 -15.22 35.14 20.39
N ASP A 182 -15.96 34.56 21.34
CA ASP A 182 -15.48 33.43 22.10
C ASP A 182 -15.12 32.27 21.16
N GLN A 183 -13.92 31.72 21.32
CA GLN A 183 -13.48 30.53 20.58
C GLN A 183 -14.32 29.30 20.95
N ILE A 184 -14.58 28.43 19.98
CA ILE A 184 -15.47 27.26 20.09
C ILE A 184 -14.88 26.00 19.48
N ASP A 185 -15.32 24.84 19.96
CA ASP A 185 -14.95 23.52 19.43
C ASP A 185 -16.08 22.97 18.54
N VAL A 186 -16.04 23.23 17.24
CA VAL A 186 -16.94 22.62 16.24
C VAL A 186 -16.17 21.64 15.38
N TYR A 187 -16.68 20.41 15.24
CA TYR A 187 -15.97 19.35 14.54
C TYR A 187 -16.58 19.08 13.16
N ALA A 188 -15.84 19.38 12.10
CA ALA A 188 -16.10 18.90 10.74
C ALA A 188 -14.92 18.04 10.28
N ALA A 189 -15.17 16.89 9.67
CA ALA A 189 -14.08 15.97 9.35
C ALA A 189 -13.22 16.46 8.18
N ARG A 190 -13.85 16.92 7.10
CA ARG A 190 -13.21 17.17 5.80
C ARG A 190 -13.70 18.48 5.20
N GLY A 191 -12.77 19.30 4.70
CA GLY A 191 -13.10 20.54 4.00
C GLY A 191 -13.57 20.27 2.57
N VAL A 192 -12.63 20.19 1.64
CA VAL A 192 -12.89 19.98 0.21
C VAL A 192 -12.24 18.68 -0.27
N LEU A 193 -13.04 17.78 -0.81
CA LEU A 193 -12.58 16.58 -1.53
C LEU A 193 -12.78 16.77 -3.03
N ILE A 194 -11.70 16.60 -3.80
CA ILE A 194 -11.66 16.79 -5.24
C ILE A 194 -11.24 15.50 -5.91
N GLU A 195 -12.17 14.88 -6.64
CA GLU A 195 -11.93 13.70 -7.49
C GLU A 195 -12.18 13.98 -8.97
N SER A 196 -12.67 15.19 -9.27
CA SER A 196 -13.06 15.63 -10.62
C SER A 196 -11.99 15.30 -11.67
N GLN A 197 -12.45 14.65 -12.74
CA GLN A 197 -11.66 14.43 -13.96
C GLN A 197 -11.78 15.59 -14.95
N GLY A 198 -12.78 16.45 -14.78
CA GLY A 198 -13.06 17.60 -15.63
C GLY A 198 -12.28 18.85 -15.19
N LEU A 199 -12.15 19.81 -16.12
CA LEU A 199 -11.49 21.08 -15.86
C LEU A 199 -12.13 21.79 -14.65
N THR A 200 -11.32 22.02 -13.63
CA THR A 200 -11.78 22.55 -12.34
C THR A 200 -10.92 23.74 -11.93
N TRP A 201 -11.58 24.83 -11.54
CA TRP A 201 -10.94 26.08 -11.14
C TRP A 201 -11.40 26.53 -9.77
N LEU A 202 -10.46 26.79 -8.87
CA LEU A 202 -10.68 27.32 -7.53
C LEU A 202 -9.98 28.68 -7.43
N TYR A 203 -10.72 29.77 -7.63
CA TYR A 203 -10.21 31.12 -7.58
C TYR A 203 -10.52 31.79 -6.24
N GLY A 204 -9.48 32.05 -5.44
CA GLY A 204 -9.64 32.70 -4.14
C GLY A 204 -10.53 31.91 -3.19
N THR A 205 -10.28 30.60 -3.05
CA THR A 205 -11.04 29.73 -2.13
C THR A 205 -10.29 29.54 -0.81
N ALA A 206 -11.02 29.45 0.29
CA ALA A 206 -10.45 29.15 1.60
C ALA A 206 -11.18 27.96 2.23
N SER A 207 -10.46 27.04 2.85
CA SER A 207 -11.05 25.93 3.62
C SER A 207 -10.33 25.80 4.95
N GLU A 208 -11.05 25.87 6.06
CA GLU A 208 -10.42 26.03 7.37
C GLU A 208 -11.07 25.16 8.45
N HIS A 209 -10.23 24.74 9.40
CA HIS A 209 -10.61 24.11 10.66
C HIS A 209 -11.32 22.76 10.55
N ASN A 210 -11.03 22.00 9.50
CA ASN A 210 -11.50 20.62 9.36
C ASN A 210 -10.47 19.62 9.91
N VAL A 211 -10.93 18.55 10.56
CA VAL A 211 -10.09 17.65 11.39
C VAL A 211 -9.07 16.86 10.60
N LEU A 212 -9.45 16.32 9.43
CA LEU A 212 -8.59 15.45 8.61
C LEU A 212 -7.78 16.27 7.60
N TYR A 213 -8.45 17.11 6.82
CA TYR A 213 -7.82 17.94 5.79
C TYR A 213 -8.69 19.13 5.40
N GLN A 214 -8.03 20.19 4.95
CA GLN A 214 -8.70 21.35 4.35
C GLN A 214 -8.98 21.11 2.87
N TYR A 215 -7.97 20.68 2.10
CA TYR A 215 -8.13 20.26 0.70
C TYR A 215 -7.50 18.87 0.48
N GLN A 216 -8.23 17.99 -0.19
CA GLN A 216 -7.73 16.72 -0.68
C GLN A 216 -8.05 16.55 -2.16
N VAL A 217 -7.01 16.39 -2.96
CA VAL A 217 -7.06 16.04 -4.38
C VAL A 217 -6.75 14.55 -4.48
N SER A 218 -7.74 13.76 -4.89
CA SER A 218 -7.68 12.31 -4.86
C SER A 218 -8.06 11.75 -6.21
N GLN A 219 -7.10 11.12 -6.90
CA GLN A 219 -7.28 10.56 -8.23
C GLN A 219 -7.80 11.57 -9.26
N ALA A 220 -7.60 12.87 -9.03
CA ALA A 220 -8.18 13.93 -9.86
C ALA A 220 -7.21 14.38 -10.96
N LYS A 221 -7.74 15.13 -11.93
CA LYS A 221 -6.89 15.80 -12.93
C LYS A 221 -7.47 17.10 -13.45
N ASN A 222 -6.60 17.90 -14.08
CA ASN A 222 -6.95 19.17 -14.71
C ASN A 222 -7.48 20.21 -13.69
N LEU A 223 -6.72 20.39 -12.60
CA LEU A 223 -7.09 21.25 -11.48
C LEU A 223 -6.22 22.52 -11.46
N TYR A 224 -6.87 23.68 -11.43
CA TYR A 224 -6.25 24.96 -11.12
C TYR A 224 -6.79 25.47 -9.78
N MET A 225 -5.92 25.91 -8.89
CA MET A 225 -6.30 26.60 -7.65
C MET A 225 -5.41 27.84 -7.46
N GLY A 226 -5.98 29.00 -7.11
CA GLY A 226 -5.18 30.21 -6.98
C GLY A 226 -5.97 31.45 -6.51
N MET A 227 -5.65 32.10 -5.39
CA MET A 227 -4.90 31.54 -4.26
C MET A 227 -5.83 30.66 -3.42
N ILE A 228 -5.30 29.59 -2.83
CA ILE A 228 -5.97 28.86 -1.74
C ILE A 228 -5.51 29.36 -0.37
N GLN A 229 -6.36 29.23 0.65
CA GLN A 229 -6.00 29.53 2.02
C GLN A 229 -6.52 28.43 2.97
N THR A 230 -5.75 28.10 4.01
CA THR A 230 -6.11 27.08 5.01
C THR A 230 -5.61 27.39 6.42
N GLU A 231 -6.41 27.03 7.43
CA GLU A 231 -6.01 26.95 8.84
C GLU A 231 -6.32 25.59 9.45
N SER A 232 -5.42 25.09 10.30
CA SER A 232 -5.71 23.93 11.16
C SER A 232 -6.75 24.28 12.24
N PRO A 233 -7.56 23.32 12.72
CA PRO A 233 -8.45 23.56 13.86
C PRO A 233 -7.66 23.88 15.13
N TYR A 234 -8.03 24.94 15.83
CA TYR A 234 -7.24 25.47 16.97
C TYR A 234 -7.17 24.52 18.16
N PHE A 235 -8.15 23.63 18.30
CA PHE A 235 -8.17 22.61 19.33
C PHE A 235 -7.15 21.49 19.08
N GLN A 236 -6.72 21.24 17.83
CA GLN A 236 -5.73 20.19 17.57
C GLN A 236 -4.39 20.54 18.24
N SER A 237 -3.75 19.61 18.94
CA SER A 237 -3.95 18.15 18.90
C SER A 237 -4.86 17.54 19.98
N ILE A 238 -5.84 18.26 20.53
CA ILE A 238 -6.80 17.74 21.52
C ILE A 238 -8.26 17.99 21.05
N PRO A 239 -8.94 16.98 20.47
CA PRO A 239 -8.42 15.66 20.13
C PRO A 239 -7.39 15.71 18.97
N THR A 240 -6.58 14.67 18.88
CA THR A 240 -5.69 14.41 17.74
C THR A 240 -6.50 13.98 16.52
N ALA A 241 -6.11 14.37 15.30
CA ALA A 241 -6.65 13.72 14.11
C ALA A 241 -6.34 12.20 14.15
N PRO A 242 -7.24 11.31 13.69
CA PRO A 242 -8.50 11.59 13.00
C PRO A 242 -9.73 11.83 13.90
N SER A 243 -9.58 11.69 15.22
CA SER A 243 -10.68 11.81 16.19
C SER A 243 -11.36 13.19 16.13
N PRO A 244 -12.71 13.25 16.19
CA PRO A 244 -13.65 12.18 16.52
C PRO A 244 -14.05 11.24 15.39
N PHE A 245 -13.49 11.41 14.20
CA PHE A 245 -13.95 10.74 13.00
C PHE A 245 -13.18 9.44 12.70
N SER A 246 -13.82 8.55 11.95
CA SER A 246 -13.19 7.34 11.41
C SER A 246 -12.70 7.58 9.98
N PRO A 247 -11.40 7.36 9.68
CA PRO A 247 -10.91 7.33 8.30
C PRO A 247 -11.55 6.21 7.48
N GLY A 248 -11.62 6.38 6.16
CA GLY A 248 -12.04 5.35 5.20
C GLY A 248 -13.47 5.52 4.68
N LEU A 249 -14.18 6.56 5.11
CA LEU A 249 -15.50 6.91 4.58
C LEU A 249 -15.41 7.55 3.18
N PHE A 250 -14.31 8.26 2.91
CA PHE A 250 -14.03 8.88 1.62
C PHE A 250 -12.69 8.38 1.07
N PRO A 251 -12.44 8.46 -0.25
CA PRO A 251 -11.24 7.95 -0.88
C PRO A 251 -10.02 8.59 -0.27
N ASN A 252 -9.01 7.77 -0.01
CA ASN A 252 -7.70 8.23 0.44
C ASN A 252 -7.74 9.06 1.72
N ASP A 253 -8.74 8.90 2.61
CA ASP A 253 -8.73 9.57 3.91
C ASP A 253 -7.39 9.35 4.65
N PRO A 254 -6.81 10.42 5.24
CA PRO A 254 -5.59 10.27 6.01
C PRO A 254 -5.87 9.47 7.27
N THR A 255 -5.10 8.40 7.51
CA THR A 255 -5.29 7.55 8.69
C THR A 255 -4.52 8.04 9.90
N PHE A 256 -3.48 8.86 9.69
CA PHE A 256 -2.61 9.39 10.76
C PHE A 256 -1.87 8.26 11.53
N ASP A 257 -1.51 7.16 10.86
CA ASP A 257 -0.80 6.03 11.49
C ASP A 257 0.73 6.07 11.29
N ASP A 258 1.24 7.11 10.63
CA ASP A 258 2.59 7.19 10.08
C ASP A 258 3.56 8.04 10.93
N TYR A 259 3.26 8.20 12.22
CA TYR A 259 4.12 8.91 13.18
C TYR A 259 4.15 8.21 14.55
N ASP A 260 5.12 8.58 15.37
CA ASP A 260 5.27 8.06 16.72
C ASP A 260 4.08 8.44 17.62
N SER A 261 3.51 7.46 18.32
CA SER A 261 2.31 7.56 19.18
C SER A 261 2.31 8.64 20.31
N GLY A 262 3.34 9.49 20.40
CA GLY A 262 3.43 10.62 21.32
C GLY A 262 3.56 12.00 20.65
N SER A 263 3.57 12.10 19.32
CA SER A 263 3.69 13.39 18.63
C SER A 263 2.42 14.23 18.78
N GLN A 264 2.58 15.50 19.16
CA GLN A 264 1.48 16.49 19.19
C GLN A 264 1.40 17.30 17.89
N THR A 265 2.45 17.31 17.07
CA THR A 265 2.55 18.16 15.88
C THR A 265 2.22 17.39 14.59
N CYS A 266 2.37 16.06 14.59
CA CYS A 266 2.02 15.21 13.45
C CYS A 266 0.51 14.95 13.26
N PRO A 267 -0.30 14.71 14.32
CA PRO A 267 -1.75 14.45 14.17
C PRO A 267 -2.59 15.71 14.01
N VAL A 268 -2.15 16.61 13.13
CA VAL A 268 -2.83 17.87 12.81
C VAL A 268 -3.29 17.80 11.35
N SER A 269 -4.46 18.37 11.07
CA SER A 269 -5.11 18.33 9.77
C SER A 269 -4.17 18.74 8.63
N TRP A 270 -4.25 18.04 7.51
CA TRP A 270 -3.49 18.44 6.33
C TRP A 270 -4.04 19.71 5.71
N ALA A 271 -3.16 20.61 5.26
CA ALA A 271 -3.57 21.79 4.54
C ALA A 271 -3.96 21.45 3.09
N LEU A 272 -3.10 20.70 2.40
CA LEU A 272 -3.35 20.20 1.05
C LEU A 272 -2.79 18.79 0.91
N ARG A 273 -3.60 17.84 0.44
CA ARG A 273 -3.13 16.51 0.05
C ARG A 273 -3.36 16.30 -1.44
N ILE A 274 -2.36 15.75 -2.12
CA ILE A 274 -2.43 15.39 -3.54
C ILE A 274 -2.05 13.93 -3.66
N VAL A 275 -3.03 13.07 -3.95
CA VAL A 275 -2.88 11.62 -3.96
C VAL A 275 -3.34 11.07 -5.30
N ASP A 276 -2.48 10.28 -5.95
CA ASP A 276 -2.79 9.58 -7.21
C ASP A 276 -3.31 10.52 -8.32
N SER A 277 -2.89 11.78 -8.34
CA SER A 277 -3.47 12.83 -9.18
C SER A 277 -2.47 13.35 -10.21
N THR A 278 -2.98 14.00 -11.27
CA THR A 278 -2.13 14.55 -12.33
C THR A 278 -2.61 15.91 -12.83
N THR A 279 -1.72 16.79 -13.27
CA THR A 279 -2.08 18.14 -13.75
C THR A 279 -2.82 18.94 -12.67
N VAL A 280 -2.10 19.23 -11.58
CA VAL A 280 -2.60 20.01 -10.43
C VAL A 280 -1.72 21.23 -10.23
N TYR A 281 -2.31 22.40 -10.48
CA TYR A 281 -1.62 23.68 -10.45
C TYR A 281 -2.16 24.54 -9.29
N SER A 282 -1.35 24.73 -8.26
CA SER A 282 -1.62 25.65 -7.15
C SER A 282 -0.82 26.95 -7.36
N MET A 283 -1.50 27.99 -7.83
CA MET A 283 -0.94 29.31 -8.15
C MET A 283 -1.19 30.27 -6.99
N GLY A 284 -0.47 30.06 -5.90
CA GLY A 284 -0.60 30.77 -4.64
C GLY A 284 -1.31 29.94 -3.58
N ALA A 285 -0.69 29.80 -2.43
CA ALA A 285 -1.29 29.16 -1.26
C ALA A 285 -0.85 29.82 0.04
N GLY A 286 -1.78 30.05 0.96
CA GLY A 286 -1.51 30.50 2.34
C GLY A 286 -1.93 29.41 3.32
N LEU A 287 -0.97 28.75 3.95
CA LEU A 287 -1.20 27.55 4.77
C LEU A 287 -0.75 27.80 6.22
N TYR A 288 -1.67 27.86 7.17
CA TYR A 288 -1.35 28.33 8.52
C TYR A 288 -1.69 27.29 9.58
N SER A 289 -0.79 27.17 10.56
CA SER A 289 -1.05 26.50 11.82
C SER A 289 -0.65 27.44 12.96
N TRP A 290 -1.65 27.92 13.68
CA TRP A 290 -1.47 28.98 14.68
C TRP A 290 -1.35 28.47 16.11
N PHE A 291 -1.87 27.28 16.37
CA PHE A 291 -2.09 26.77 17.71
C PHE A 291 -1.63 25.33 17.84
N SER A 292 -1.31 24.96 19.08
CA SER A 292 -1.34 23.60 19.58
C SER A 292 -2.24 23.58 20.81
N ALA A 293 -3.41 22.95 20.69
CA ALA A 293 -4.45 22.89 21.71
C ALA A 293 -4.75 24.27 22.34
N TYR A 294 -5.05 25.26 21.49
CA TYR A 294 -5.27 26.67 21.83
C TYR A 294 -4.08 27.45 22.41
N SER A 295 -2.91 26.83 22.62
CA SER A 295 -1.68 27.58 22.92
C SER A 295 -1.00 28.05 21.64
N GLN A 296 -0.49 29.28 21.66
CA GLN A 296 0.34 29.83 20.57
C GLN A 296 1.85 29.74 20.87
N ASP A 297 2.24 29.07 21.96
CA ASP A 297 3.66 28.99 22.35
C ASP A 297 4.55 28.38 21.26
N CYS A 298 3.98 27.45 20.47
CA CYS A 298 4.62 26.81 19.31
C CYS A 298 5.03 27.80 18.20
N LEU A 299 4.46 29.01 18.16
CA LEU A 299 4.88 30.04 17.19
C LEU A 299 6.25 30.61 17.50
N ASN A 300 6.76 30.46 18.73
CA ASN A 300 8.13 30.89 19.06
C ASN A 300 9.18 30.00 18.39
N THR A 301 8.81 28.75 18.10
CA THR A 301 9.65 27.70 17.52
C THR A 301 9.22 27.32 16.10
N GLU A 302 8.12 27.92 15.61
CA GLU A 302 7.51 27.68 14.29
C GLU A 302 7.12 26.21 14.06
N ASP A 303 6.72 25.49 15.11
CA ASP A 303 6.48 24.04 15.13
C ASP A 303 5.09 23.65 15.64
N CYS A 304 4.07 24.47 15.40
CA CYS A 304 2.67 24.15 15.76
C CYS A 304 2.16 22.89 15.05
N GLN A 305 2.64 22.64 13.83
CA GLN A 305 2.30 21.48 13.02
C GLN A 305 3.54 20.95 12.30
N GLN A 306 3.66 19.63 12.20
CA GLN A 306 4.82 19.02 11.56
C GLN A 306 4.81 19.21 10.05
N ARG A 307 3.65 19.03 9.40
CA ARG A 307 3.56 18.82 7.95
C ARG A 307 2.27 19.39 7.37
N ALA A 308 2.34 20.11 6.25
CA ALA A 308 1.17 20.81 5.68
C ALA A 308 0.73 20.30 4.31
N VAL A 309 1.66 20.09 3.37
CA VAL A 309 1.35 19.58 2.03
C VAL A 309 1.88 18.18 1.85
N GLU A 310 1.00 17.21 1.61
CA GLU A 310 1.38 15.85 1.24
C GLU A 310 1.20 15.65 -0.27
N ILE A 311 2.18 15.01 -0.91
CA ILE A 311 2.06 14.57 -2.30
C ILE A 311 2.45 13.09 -2.36
N SER A 312 1.61 12.28 -2.99
CA SER A 312 1.80 10.83 -3.11
C SER A 312 1.40 10.35 -4.50
N GLN A 313 2.28 9.58 -5.13
CA GLN A 313 2.06 8.93 -6.43
C GLN A 313 1.42 9.85 -7.50
N SER A 314 1.90 11.08 -7.61
CA SER A 314 1.27 12.12 -8.45
C SER A 314 2.27 12.72 -9.44
N THR A 315 1.79 13.16 -10.62
CA THR A 315 2.63 13.73 -11.71
C THR A 315 2.11 15.10 -12.13
N ASP A 316 2.93 15.89 -12.83
CA ASP A 316 2.56 17.23 -13.32
C ASP A 316 1.96 18.14 -12.22
N ILE A 317 2.71 18.29 -11.12
CA ILE A 317 2.33 19.07 -9.93
C ILE A 317 3.13 20.37 -9.86
N TRP A 318 2.42 21.50 -9.82
CA TRP A 318 3.01 22.83 -9.85
C TRP A 318 2.50 23.64 -8.67
N LEU A 319 3.37 23.91 -7.69
CA LEU A 319 3.03 24.74 -6.53
C LEU A 319 3.83 26.05 -6.59
N TYR A 320 3.15 27.16 -6.80
CA TYR A 320 3.74 28.49 -6.87
C TYR A 320 3.28 29.35 -5.70
N ASN A 321 4.16 30.25 -5.26
CA ASN A 321 3.91 31.24 -4.23
C ASN A 321 3.22 30.63 -2.99
N LEU A 322 3.84 29.61 -2.44
CA LEU A 322 3.32 28.88 -1.29
C LEU A 322 3.90 29.50 -0.01
N VAL A 323 3.02 29.93 0.88
CA VAL A 323 3.34 30.67 2.10
C VAL A 323 2.82 29.89 3.29
N SER A 324 3.67 29.66 4.30
CA SER A 324 3.31 28.90 5.49
C SER A 324 3.60 29.63 6.81
N LYS A 325 2.91 29.22 7.88
CA LYS A 325 3.15 29.70 9.24
C LYS A 325 3.00 28.59 10.29
N GLY A 326 3.92 28.52 11.25
CA GLY A 326 3.87 27.54 12.35
C GLY A 326 3.95 26.08 11.90
N ILE A 327 4.55 25.82 10.72
CA ILE A 327 4.66 24.51 10.11
C ILE A 327 6.13 24.16 9.94
N VAL A 328 6.56 22.95 10.31
CA VAL A 328 7.96 22.51 10.16
C VAL A 328 8.29 22.15 8.71
N GLU A 329 7.48 21.28 8.10
CA GLU A 329 7.62 20.78 6.74
C GLU A 329 6.51 21.38 5.85
N ILE A 330 6.90 22.30 4.98
CA ILE A 330 5.97 22.98 4.08
C ILE A 330 5.39 21.99 3.07
N VAL A 331 6.27 21.22 2.42
CA VAL A 331 5.93 20.19 1.44
C VAL A 331 6.63 18.90 1.85
N SER A 332 5.85 17.84 2.06
CA SER A 332 6.30 16.53 2.54
C SER A 332 5.87 15.46 1.53
N PRO A 333 6.57 15.28 0.39
CA PRO A 333 6.25 14.21 -0.54
C PRO A 333 6.60 12.84 0.08
N VAL A 334 5.75 11.85 -0.16
CA VAL A 334 5.90 10.51 0.41
C VAL A 334 7.20 9.85 -0.09
N ASN A 335 8.00 9.28 0.82
CA ASN A 335 9.32 8.68 0.53
C ASN A 335 10.37 9.64 -0.08
N GLU A 336 10.17 10.95 0.00
CA GLU A 336 11.16 11.95 -0.41
C GLU A 336 11.59 12.84 0.77
N ASN A 337 12.61 13.66 0.55
CA ASN A 337 13.01 14.66 1.54
C ASN A 337 11.99 15.81 1.57
N PRO A 338 11.52 16.22 2.76
CA PRO A 338 10.60 17.34 2.89
C PRO A 338 11.30 18.68 2.62
N THR A 339 10.51 19.68 2.23
CA THR A 339 10.95 21.07 2.13
C THR A 339 10.62 21.80 3.43
N LEU A 340 11.65 22.30 4.12
CA LEU A 340 11.52 22.82 5.47
C LEU A 340 11.20 24.31 5.51
N SER A 341 10.34 24.73 6.45
CA SER A 341 10.04 26.15 6.67
C SER A 341 11.23 26.94 7.16
N ALA A 342 12.08 26.34 7.98
CA ALA A 342 13.26 26.99 8.56
C ALA A 342 14.25 27.47 7.50
N GLU A 343 14.27 26.84 6.33
CA GLU A 343 15.13 27.21 5.19
C GLU A 343 14.51 28.30 4.30
N ASN A 344 13.22 28.58 4.48
CA ASN A 344 12.42 29.42 3.60
C ASN A 344 11.78 30.61 4.35
N VAL A 345 12.33 31.01 5.49
CA VAL A 345 11.79 32.14 6.30
C VAL A 345 11.85 33.44 5.49
N ASN A 346 10.71 34.10 5.37
CA ASN A 346 10.52 35.36 4.65
C ASN A 346 9.64 36.32 5.45
N GLY A 347 10.27 37.04 6.38
CA GLY A 347 9.61 37.99 7.26
C GLY A 347 8.79 37.28 8.34
N PHE A 348 7.48 37.53 8.38
CA PHE A 348 6.59 36.93 9.37
C PHE A 348 6.27 35.46 9.08
N MET A 349 6.37 35.05 7.82
CA MET A 349 6.00 33.72 7.32
C MET A 349 7.22 33.01 6.73
N SER A 350 7.08 31.76 6.34
CA SER A 350 7.98 31.11 5.38
C SER A 350 7.34 31.09 3.99
N SER A 351 8.12 31.19 2.92
CA SER A 351 7.58 31.13 1.56
C SER A 351 8.49 30.48 0.54
N ILE A 352 7.88 29.71 -0.36
CA ILE A 352 8.48 29.07 -1.52
C ILE A 352 7.89 29.72 -2.77
N LEU A 353 8.74 30.30 -3.63
CA LEU A 353 8.29 30.94 -4.86
C LEU A 353 7.75 29.93 -5.88
N ALA A 354 8.44 28.82 -6.05
CA ALA A 354 8.04 27.74 -6.94
C ALA A 354 8.59 26.41 -6.41
N TRP A 355 7.73 25.41 -6.35
CA TRP A 355 8.02 24.02 -6.09
C TRP A 355 7.45 23.22 -7.26
N VAL A 356 8.35 22.79 -8.14
CA VAL A 356 8.01 22.13 -9.42
C VAL A 356 8.94 20.94 -9.65
N ARG A 357 8.47 19.99 -10.45
CA ARG A 357 9.18 18.80 -10.91
C ARG A 357 9.03 18.66 -12.41
N GLU A 358 9.75 17.71 -13.02
CA GLU A 358 9.51 17.34 -14.42
C GLU A 358 8.08 16.79 -14.57
N GLU A 359 7.44 17.04 -15.71
CA GLU A 359 6.02 16.74 -15.94
C GLU A 359 5.69 15.26 -15.75
N ASP A 360 6.58 14.38 -16.19
CA ASP A 360 6.50 12.93 -16.11
C ASP A 360 7.11 12.33 -14.83
N ALA A 361 7.79 13.14 -14.02
CA ALA A 361 8.34 12.69 -12.75
C ALA A 361 7.22 12.42 -11.73
N THR A 362 7.18 11.18 -11.25
CA THR A 362 6.29 10.81 -10.14
C THR A 362 6.82 11.41 -8.84
N THR A 363 6.05 12.34 -8.28
CA THR A 363 6.26 12.91 -6.96
C THR A 363 5.63 12.02 -5.90
N GLY A 364 6.34 11.83 -4.79
CA GLY A 364 5.85 11.06 -3.66
C GLY A 364 5.71 9.58 -3.99
N ALA A 365 6.64 9.04 -4.79
CA ALA A 365 6.53 7.69 -5.32
C ALA A 365 6.39 6.67 -4.16
N ARG A 366 5.31 5.90 -4.18
CA ARG A 366 5.13 4.83 -3.21
C ARG A 366 6.08 3.69 -3.58
N LYS A 367 6.67 3.03 -2.58
CA LYS A 367 7.50 1.82 -2.78
C LYS A 367 6.77 0.73 -3.58
N PHE A 368 5.44 0.71 -3.47
CA PHE A 368 4.55 -0.07 -4.33
C PHE A 368 3.32 0.79 -4.66
N PRO A 369 2.90 0.89 -5.94
CA PRO A 369 1.84 1.81 -6.35
C PRO A 369 0.44 1.42 -5.87
N GLY A 370 0.26 0.27 -5.21
CA GLY A 370 -1.05 -0.29 -4.88
C GLY A 370 -1.71 -0.99 -6.08
N PHE A 371 -2.90 -1.54 -5.87
CA PHE A 371 -3.77 -1.95 -6.97
C PHE A 371 -5.22 -1.59 -6.67
N GLN A 372 -5.94 -1.14 -7.69
CA GLN A 372 -7.39 -0.99 -7.63
C GLN A 372 -8.04 -2.30 -8.04
N LEU A 373 -8.94 -2.81 -7.20
CA LEU A 373 -9.73 -4.00 -7.55
C LEU A 373 -10.86 -3.67 -8.52
N TYR A 374 -11.38 -2.44 -8.46
CA TYR A 374 -12.50 -1.98 -9.27
C TYR A 374 -12.27 -0.56 -9.76
N GLU A 375 -12.52 -0.32 -11.05
CA GLU A 375 -12.72 1.04 -11.55
C GLU A 375 -14.10 1.55 -11.08
N PRO A 376 -14.26 2.85 -10.78
CA PRO A 376 -15.56 3.43 -10.40
C PRO A 376 -16.69 3.11 -11.39
N GLU A 377 -16.31 2.94 -12.67
CA GLU A 377 -17.19 2.60 -13.79
C GLU A 377 -17.71 1.15 -13.73
N TRP A 378 -16.99 0.24 -13.06
CA TRP A 378 -17.34 -1.18 -12.99
C TRP A 378 -18.34 -1.50 -11.86
N LEU A 379 -18.66 -0.51 -11.02
CA LEU A 379 -19.44 -0.65 -9.80
C LEU A 379 -20.89 -0.18 -9.95
N ASP A 380 -21.47 -0.32 -11.13
CA ASP A 380 -22.82 0.16 -11.41
C ASP A 380 -23.91 -0.52 -10.56
N GLY A 381 -24.88 0.28 -10.09
CA GLY A 381 -25.94 -0.15 -9.20
C GLY A 381 -25.66 0.01 -7.70
N LEU A 382 -24.42 0.36 -7.31
CA LEU A 382 -24.08 0.76 -5.94
C LEU A 382 -24.31 2.26 -5.71
N THR A 383 -24.60 2.66 -4.46
CA THR A 383 -24.66 4.07 -4.06
C THR A 383 -23.28 4.71 -4.21
N SER A 384 -23.21 6.04 -4.41
CA SER A 384 -21.93 6.77 -4.53
C SER A 384 -21.01 6.44 -3.36
N THR A 385 -21.51 6.50 -2.12
CA THR A 385 -20.79 6.10 -0.90
C THR A 385 -20.24 4.67 -0.94
N CYS A 386 -20.99 3.70 -1.51
CA CYS A 386 -20.54 2.31 -1.64
C CYS A 386 -19.58 2.06 -2.80
N LYS A 387 -19.52 2.93 -3.82
CA LYS A 387 -18.54 2.82 -4.92
C LYS A 387 -17.14 3.25 -4.47
N THR A 388 -17.12 4.30 -3.64
CA THR A 388 -15.95 5.01 -3.14
C THR A 388 -14.95 4.13 -2.38
N ALA A 389 -15.39 3.25 -1.49
CA ALA A 389 -14.52 2.35 -0.73
C ALA A 389 -13.87 1.23 -1.58
N PRO A 390 -14.60 0.50 -2.44
CA PRO A 390 -14.03 -0.56 -3.29
C PRO A 390 -13.20 -0.06 -4.50
N SER A 391 -13.34 1.21 -4.90
CA SER A 391 -12.46 1.84 -5.90
C SER A 391 -11.19 2.46 -5.31
N GLN A 392 -10.98 2.36 -3.99
CA GLN A 392 -9.74 2.80 -3.36
C GLN A 392 -8.57 1.94 -3.85
N ASN A 393 -7.41 2.57 -3.90
CA ASN A 393 -6.18 1.86 -4.17
C ASN A 393 -5.79 1.09 -2.91
N ILE A 394 -5.85 -0.24 -2.94
CA ILE A 394 -5.56 -1.07 -1.77
C ILE A 394 -4.04 -1.08 -1.57
N LEU A 395 -3.60 -0.49 -0.46
CA LEU A 395 -2.23 -0.58 -0.01
C LEU A 395 -1.99 -1.99 0.55
N CYS A 396 -0.96 -2.69 0.06
CA CYS A 396 -0.61 -4.01 0.59
C CYS A 396 -0.26 -3.91 2.08
N HIS A 397 -0.81 -4.81 2.89
CA HIS A 397 -0.41 -5.00 4.28
C HIS A 397 1.12 -5.23 4.35
N PRO A 398 1.87 -4.66 5.32
CA PRO A 398 3.34 -4.81 5.43
C PRO A 398 3.85 -6.27 5.40
N TYR A 399 3.00 -7.20 5.82
CA TYR A 399 3.24 -8.64 5.73
C TYR A 399 3.42 -9.16 4.29
N LEU A 400 2.70 -8.59 3.31
CA LEU A 400 2.82 -8.93 1.88
C LEU A 400 4.10 -8.34 1.27
N GLU A 401 4.55 -7.17 1.74
CA GLU A 401 5.84 -6.57 1.34
C GLU A 401 7.02 -7.47 1.70
N MET A 402 6.95 -8.16 2.85
CA MET A 402 7.99 -9.10 3.30
C MET A 402 8.13 -10.32 2.37
N LYS A 403 7.04 -10.78 1.73
CA LYS A 403 7.08 -11.90 0.77
C LYS A 403 7.47 -11.48 -0.64
N TYR A 404 7.22 -10.23 -1.02
CA TYR A 404 7.55 -9.69 -2.34
C TYR A 404 9.05 -9.44 -2.58
N LYS A 405 9.86 -9.34 -1.51
CA LYS A 405 11.32 -9.12 -1.62
C LYS A 405 12.14 -10.32 -2.12
N ASN A 406 11.52 -11.49 -2.34
CA ASN A 406 12.20 -12.60 -3.03
C ASN A 406 11.99 -12.46 -4.54
N ALA A 407 13.06 -12.06 -5.24
CA ALA A 407 13.13 -11.75 -6.66
C ALA A 407 12.99 -12.97 -7.59
N GLY A 408 11.88 -13.71 -7.50
CA GLY A 408 11.67 -14.93 -8.29
C GLY A 408 10.24 -15.26 -8.70
N MET A 409 9.24 -14.39 -8.48
CA MET A 409 7.85 -14.74 -8.80
C MET A 409 7.41 -14.26 -10.19
N LYS A 410 7.25 -15.22 -11.13
CA LYS A 410 6.73 -15.02 -12.50
C LYS A 410 5.26 -14.53 -12.50
N SER A 411 4.91 -13.81 -13.58
CA SER A 411 3.60 -13.20 -13.90
C SER A 411 2.34 -14.01 -13.54
N ALA A 412 2.38 -15.34 -13.61
CA ALA A 412 1.24 -16.22 -13.32
C ALA A 412 0.72 -16.14 -11.87
N ILE A 413 1.57 -15.74 -10.90
CA ILE A 413 1.19 -15.63 -9.47
C ILE A 413 0.31 -14.40 -9.21
N LYS A 414 0.41 -13.35 -10.05
CA LYS A 414 -0.37 -12.11 -9.91
C LYS A 414 -1.86 -12.35 -10.18
N THR A 415 -2.19 -13.20 -11.16
CA THR A 415 -3.59 -13.59 -11.47
C THR A 415 -4.15 -14.57 -10.45
N ALA A 416 -3.31 -15.44 -9.87
CA ALA A 416 -3.73 -16.41 -8.86
C ALA A 416 -4.19 -15.73 -7.55
N ALA A 417 -3.43 -14.73 -7.07
CA ALA A 417 -3.83 -13.93 -5.91
C ALA A 417 -5.20 -13.25 -6.08
N GLY A 418 -5.43 -12.63 -7.24
CA GLY A 418 -6.73 -12.06 -7.59
C GLY A 418 -7.84 -13.13 -7.69
N GLY A 419 -7.53 -14.30 -8.24
CA GLY A 419 -8.44 -15.44 -8.30
C GLY A 419 -8.86 -15.95 -6.91
N TYR A 420 -7.93 -16.06 -5.96
CA TYR A 420 -8.23 -16.47 -4.57
C TYR A 420 -9.13 -15.45 -3.87
N ILE A 421 -8.87 -14.15 -4.07
CA ILE A 421 -9.69 -13.07 -3.50
C ILE A 421 -11.10 -13.07 -4.11
N TYR A 422 -11.22 -13.20 -5.44
CA TYR A 422 -12.52 -13.25 -6.15
C TYR A 422 -13.36 -14.47 -5.73
N ALA A 423 -12.74 -15.65 -5.64
CA ALA A 423 -13.41 -16.86 -5.18
C ALA A 423 -13.90 -16.72 -3.73
N GLY A 424 -13.07 -16.16 -2.84
CA GLY A 424 -13.45 -15.88 -1.45
C GLY A 424 -14.57 -14.83 -1.33
N TYR A 425 -14.53 -13.76 -2.11
CA TYR A 425 -15.57 -12.72 -2.14
C TYR A 425 -16.91 -13.29 -2.59
N ASN A 426 -16.95 -14.02 -3.70
CA ASN A 426 -18.19 -14.59 -4.23
C ASN A 426 -18.83 -15.58 -3.24
N LEU A 427 -18.03 -16.38 -2.53
CA LEU A 427 -18.53 -17.28 -1.49
C LEU A 427 -19.06 -16.51 -0.28
N THR A 428 -18.36 -15.46 0.15
CA THR A 428 -18.73 -14.67 1.34
C THR A 428 -19.97 -13.79 1.09
N CYS A 429 -20.11 -13.26 -0.12
CA CYS A 429 -21.20 -12.38 -0.53
C CYS A 429 -22.41 -13.14 -1.13
N LEU A 430 -22.35 -14.46 -1.20
CA LEU A 430 -23.48 -15.29 -1.62
C LEU A 430 -24.67 -15.04 -0.69
N LYS A 431 -25.82 -14.67 -1.25
CA LYS A 431 -27.07 -14.49 -0.52
C LYS A 431 -28.07 -15.56 -0.90
N ASP A 432 -28.81 -16.04 0.09
CA ASP A 432 -30.01 -16.83 -0.14
C ASP A 432 -31.05 -15.96 -0.86
N PRO A 433 -31.50 -16.32 -2.08
CA PRO A 433 -32.44 -15.52 -2.85
C PRO A 433 -33.80 -15.38 -2.16
N SER A 434 -34.17 -16.34 -1.32
CA SER A 434 -35.46 -16.35 -0.63
C SER A 434 -35.47 -15.46 0.62
N THR A 435 -34.38 -15.45 1.39
CA THR A 435 -34.30 -14.72 2.67
C THR A 435 -33.46 -13.45 2.60
N GLN A 436 -32.69 -13.25 1.52
CA GLN A 436 -31.74 -12.15 1.31
C GLN A 436 -30.62 -12.08 2.37
N LYS A 437 -30.46 -13.13 3.19
CA LYS A 437 -29.38 -13.25 4.17
C LYS A 437 -28.10 -13.77 3.50
N TYR A 438 -26.94 -13.35 4.02
CA TYR A 438 -25.66 -13.89 3.59
C TYR A 438 -25.56 -15.36 3.99
N CYS A 439 -25.14 -16.19 3.05
CA CYS A 439 -25.03 -17.61 3.24
C CYS A 439 -24.05 -18.02 4.34
N PRO A 440 -22.89 -17.37 4.54
CA PRO A 440 -22.06 -17.62 5.73
C PRO A 440 -22.82 -17.48 7.06
N ASP A 441 -23.67 -16.46 7.20
CA ASP A 441 -24.49 -16.25 8.40
C ASP A 441 -25.56 -17.34 8.55
N VAL A 442 -26.09 -17.86 7.44
CA VAL A 442 -27.03 -18.99 7.45
C VAL A 442 -26.32 -20.29 7.86
N LEU A 443 -25.13 -20.54 7.32
CA LEU A 443 -24.35 -21.75 7.55
C LEU A 443 -23.83 -21.86 8.99
N THR A 444 -23.51 -20.75 9.65
CA THR A 444 -23.07 -20.76 11.06
C THR A 444 -24.11 -21.30 12.05
N HIS A 445 -25.38 -21.39 11.63
CA HIS A 445 -26.48 -21.91 12.45
C HIS A 445 -26.84 -23.37 12.12
N PHE A 446 -26.06 -24.04 11.27
CA PHE A 446 -26.31 -25.43 10.90
C PHE A 446 -25.94 -26.40 12.03
N THR A 447 -26.54 -27.58 11.97
CA THR A 447 -26.32 -28.63 12.94
C THR A 447 -24.90 -29.18 12.78
N LEU A 448 -24.10 -29.14 13.84
CA LEU A 448 -22.78 -29.77 13.87
C LEU A 448 -22.95 -31.30 13.86
N VAL A 449 -22.36 -31.96 12.87
CA VAL A 449 -22.37 -33.43 12.70
C VAL A 449 -20.95 -33.95 12.52
N ASP A 450 -20.69 -35.17 13.01
CA ASP A 450 -19.38 -35.82 12.89
C ASP A 450 -19.17 -36.46 11.50
N ASP A 451 -20.23 -36.59 10.71
CA ASP A 451 -20.25 -37.21 9.39
C ASP A 451 -21.26 -36.50 8.48
N PHE A 452 -20.88 -36.23 7.23
CA PHE A 452 -21.66 -35.47 6.25
C PHE A 452 -23.01 -36.15 5.95
N GLN A 453 -23.06 -37.49 5.91
CA GLN A 453 -24.32 -38.22 5.68
C GLN A 453 -25.33 -38.07 6.81
N SER A 454 -24.89 -37.63 7.98
CA SER A 454 -25.74 -37.40 9.16
C SER A 454 -26.36 -36.00 9.20
N MET A 455 -26.03 -35.14 8.23
CA MET A 455 -26.55 -33.77 8.15
C MET A 455 -28.07 -33.76 7.86
N PRO A 456 -28.85 -32.87 8.50
CA PRO A 456 -30.28 -32.76 8.19
C PRO A 456 -30.54 -32.46 6.70
N PRO A 457 -31.47 -33.18 6.04
CA PRO A 457 -31.72 -32.97 4.60
C PRO A 457 -32.12 -31.54 4.23
N SER A 458 -32.77 -30.80 5.14
CA SER A 458 -33.13 -29.39 4.93
C SER A 458 -31.93 -28.44 4.95
N GLU A 459 -30.85 -28.80 5.64
CA GLU A 459 -29.61 -28.01 5.69
C GLU A 459 -28.69 -28.41 4.53
N MET A 460 -28.52 -29.72 4.33
CA MET A 460 -27.73 -30.30 3.21
C MET A 460 -28.24 -29.84 1.84
N CYS A 461 -29.56 -29.82 1.63
CA CYS A 461 -30.16 -29.38 0.37
C CYS A 461 -30.56 -27.90 0.36
N SER A 462 -30.08 -27.10 1.33
CA SER A 462 -30.34 -25.66 1.34
C SER A 462 -29.61 -24.97 0.18
N TYR A 463 -30.16 -23.87 -0.31
CA TYR A 463 -29.52 -23.07 -1.36
C TYR A 463 -28.10 -22.65 -0.96
N CYS A 464 -27.92 -22.14 0.26
CA CYS A 464 -26.63 -21.66 0.72
C CYS A 464 -25.55 -22.74 0.77
N PHE A 465 -25.90 -23.96 1.18
CA PHE A 465 -24.94 -25.05 1.26
C PHE A 465 -24.58 -25.60 -0.11
N THR A 466 -25.60 -26.01 -0.87
CA THR A 466 -25.48 -26.55 -2.23
C THR A 466 -24.72 -25.61 -3.15
N THR A 467 -25.13 -24.34 -3.22
CA THR A 467 -24.52 -23.34 -4.09
C THR A 467 -23.10 -22.99 -3.64
N SER A 468 -22.79 -23.00 -2.33
CA SER A 468 -21.42 -22.73 -1.87
C SER A 468 -20.42 -23.80 -2.29
N LEU A 469 -20.84 -25.07 -2.35
CA LEU A 469 -19.99 -26.19 -2.71
C LEU A 469 -19.83 -26.28 -4.25
N GLU A 470 -20.91 -26.04 -5.00
CA GLU A 470 -20.88 -25.88 -6.45
C GLU A 470 -20.00 -24.69 -6.87
N MET A 471 -20.04 -23.56 -6.16
CA MET A 471 -19.19 -22.40 -6.43
C MET A 471 -17.71 -22.67 -6.13
N ARG A 472 -17.40 -23.49 -5.11
CA ARG A 472 -16.04 -23.97 -4.87
C ARG A 472 -15.57 -24.85 -6.02
N GLN A 473 -16.40 -25.80 -6.45
CA GLN A 473 -16.08 -26.65 -7.61
C GLN A 473 -16.00 -25.84 -8.91
N ALA A 474 -16.74 -24.76 -9.09
CA ALA A 474 -16.69 -23.98 -10.32
C ALA A 474 -15.40 -23.15 -10.47
N SER A 475 -14.62 -22.97 -9.40
CA SER A 475 -13.44 -22.10 -9.38
C SER A 475 -12.15 -22.88 -9.11
N PRO A 476 -11.15 -22.84 -10.01
CA PRO A 476 -9.83 -23.42 -9.73
C PRO A 476 -9.06 -22.67 -8.64
N TYR A 477 -9.57 -21.52 -8.21
CA TYR A 477 -8.99 -20.68 -7.16
C TYR A 477 -9.74 -20.80 -5.82
N ALA A 478 -10.82 -21.56 -5.75
CA ALA A 478 -11.42 -21.92 -4.46
C ALA A 478 -10.69 -23.15 -3.92
N ALA A 479 -10.48 -23.21 -2.60
CA ALA A 479 -10.03 -24.44 -1.97
C ALA A 479 -11.16 -25.49 -2.12
N TYR A 480 -10.95 -26.43 -3.05
CA TYR A 480 -11.85 -27.54 -3.33
C TYR A 480 -11.01 -28.82 -3.28
N THR A 481 -11.27 -29.65 -2.27
CA THR A 481 -10.50 -30.84 -1.93
C THR A 481 -11.19 -32.14 -2.35
N GLU A 482 -10.55 -33.29 -2.16
CA GLU A 482 -11.21 -34.59 -2.34
C GLU A 482 -12.40 -34.76 -1.39
N ASP A 483 -12.33 -34.18 -0.18
CA ASP A 483 -13.43 -34.21 0.79
C ASP A 483 -14.63 -33.38 0.27
N ASP A 484 -14.37 -32.17 -0.25
CA ASP A 484 -15.43 -31.33 -0.85
C ASP A 484 -16.08 -32.02 -2.07
N LYS A 485 -15.31 -32.85 -2.80
CA LYS A 485 -15.81 -33.64 -3.92
C LYS A 485 -16.73 -34.76 -3.47
N GLU A 486 -16.34 -35.53 -2.46
CA GLU A 486 -17.19 -36.58 -1.89
C GLU A 486 -18.52 -35.99 -1.35
N ASP A 487 -18.43 -34.84 -0.70
CA ASP A 487 -19.57 -34.08 -0.21
C ASP A 487 -20.48 -33.62 -1.36
N LEU A 488 -19.91 -33.11 -2.46
CA LEU A 488 -20.68 -32.64 -3.62
C LEU A 488 -21.35 -33.79 -4.38
N GLU A 489 -20.69 -34.94 -4.51
CA GLU A 489 -21.27 -36.14 -5.11
C GLU A 489 -22.44 -36.69 -4.27
N THR A 490 -22.28 -36.69 -2.94
CA THR A 490 -23.33 -37.07 -1.99
C THR A 490 -24.52 -36.11 -2.07
N LEU A 491 -24.24 -34.81 -2.17
CA LEU A 491 -25.24 -33.75 -2.31
C LEU A 491 -26.00 -33.86 -3.65
N HIS A 492 -25.32 -34.13 -4.77
CA HIS A 492 -25.96 -34.40 -6.05
C HIS A 492 -26.94 -35.58 -5.96
N GLY A 493 -26.53 -36.68 -5.32
CA GLY A 493 -27.37 -37.87 -5.14
C GLY A 493 -28.59 -37.63 -4.25
N ASN A 494 -28.40 -36.95 -3.11
CA ASN A 494 -29.45 -36.79 -2.09
C ASN A 494 -30.38 -35.60 -2.34
N CYS A 495 -29.91 -34.56 -3.02
CA CYS A 495 -30.67 -33.33 -3.29
C CYS A 495 -31.20 -33.25 -4.73
N GLY A 496 -30.93 -34.26 -5.56
CA GLY A 496 -31.40 -34.32 -6.96
C GLY A 496 -30.74 -33.26 -7.86
N LEU A 497 -29.50 -32.91 -7.54
CA LEU A 497 -28.69 -31.93 -8.28
C LEU A 497 -27.74 -32.65 -9.25
N SER A 498 -27.23 -31.92 -10.23
CA SER A 498 -26.30 -32.46 -11.24
C SER A 498 -25.30 -31.41 -11.67
N GLY A 499 -24.03 -31.76 -11.72
CA GLY A 499 -22.96 -30.85 -12.10
C GLY A 499 -21.59 -31.53 -12.08
N PRO A 500 -20.53 -30.81 -12.50
CA PRO A 500 -19.16 -31.28 -12.38
C PRO A 500 -18.74 -31.45 -10.91
N THR A 501 -18.01 -32.51 -10.61
CA THR A 501 -17.46 -32.78 -9.26
C THR A 501 -15.94 -32.96 -9.26
N ASP A 502 -15.33 -33.06 -10.43
CA ASP A 502 -13.90 -33.31 -10.59
C ASP A 502 -13.05 -32.20 -9.95
N LEU A 503 -11.91 -32.60 -9.38
CA LEU A 503 -10.89 -31.68 -8.92
C LEU A 503 -10.29 -30.87 -10.08
N HIS A 504 -9.96 -29.62 -9.79
CA HIS A 504 -9.19 -28.79 -10.71
C HIS A 504 -7.75 -29.24 -10.81
N LYS A 505 -7.14 -28.97 -11.97
CA LYS A 505 -5.69 -29.09 -12.10
C LYS A 505 -5.01 -28.08 -11.17
N PRO A 506 -3.89 -28.44 -10.51
CA PRO A 506 -3.14 -27.51 -9.68
C PRO A 506 -2.82 -26.22 -10.43
N LEU A 507 -3.08 -25.06 -9.80
CA LEU A 507 -2.83 -23.73 -10.37
C LEU A 507 -1.35 -23.46 -10.66
N TYR A 508 -0.48 -24.26 -10.05
CA TYR A 508 0.96 -24.24 -10.27
C TYR A 508 1.37 -25.63 -10.74
N THR A 509 1.95 -25.72 -11.93
CA THR A 509 2.88 -26.80 -12.21
C THR A 509 4.14 -26.46 -11.45
N GLU A 510 4.51 -27.29 -10.47
CA GLU A 510 5.85 -27.23 -9.90
C GLU A 510 6.86 -27.20 -11.05
N GLU A 511 7.83 -26.28 -11.00
CA GLU A 511 9.01 -26.42 -11.84
C GLU A 511 9.55 -27.83 -11.58
N VAL A 512 9.90 -28.54 -12.65
CA VAL A 512 10.50 -29.87 -12.54
C VAL A 512 11.68 -29.70 -11.61
N VAL A 513 11.53 -30.15 -10.36
CA VAL A 513 12.62 -30.17 -9.40
C VAL A 513 13.65 -31.08 -10.05
N GLU A 514 14.71 -30.48 -10.59
CA GLU A 514 15.86 -31.25 -11.05
C GLU A 514 16.22 -32.20 -9.92
N ALA A 515 16.40 -33.49 -10.26
CA ALA A 515 16.69 -34.51 -9.29
C ALA A 515 17.80 -34.00 -8.35
N PRO A 516 17.62 -34.06 -7.02
CA PRO A 516 18.53 -33.44 -6.07
C PRO A 516 19.96 -33.88 -6.37
N PHE A 517 20.77 -32.93 -6.85
CA PHE A 517 22.14 -33.18 -7.24
C PHE A 517 22.95 -33.50 -6.00
N CYS A 518 23.42 -34.75 -5.90
CA CYS A 518 24.27 -35.19 -4.81
C CYS A 518 25.74 -35.13 -5.23
N ALA A 519 26.43 -34.03 -4.87
CA ALA A 519 27.80 -33.77 -5.29
C ALA A 519 28.81 -34.88 -4.92
N SER A 520 28.57 -35.61 -3.83
CA SER A 520 29.40 -36.74 -3.43
C SER A 520 29.08 -38.05 -4.17
N GLY A 521 27.89 -38.14 -4.79
CA GLY A 521 27.31 -39.38 -5.30
C GLY A 521 26.89 -40.40 -4.22
N ILE A 522 26.95 -40.04 -2.93
CA ILE A 522 26.65 -40.94 -1.82
C ILE A 522 25.24 -40.64 -1.29
N THR A 523 24.35 -41.63 -1.28
CA THR A 523 23.04 -41.55 -0.63
C THR A 523 22.94 -42.50 0.57
N HIS A 524 22.08 -42.17 1.53
CA HIS A 524 21.76 -43.01 2.68
C HIS A 524 20.27 -43.01 2.95
N THR A 525 19.67 -44.19 3.14
CA THR A 525 18.27 -44.32 3.57
C THR A 525 18.19 -44.37 5.09
N THR A 526 17.48 -43.43 5.70
CA THR A 526 17.37 -43.30 7.15
C THR A 526 16.66 -44.49 7.80
N THR A 527 17.12 -44.89 8.98
CA THR A 527 16.49 -45.91 9.82
C THR A 527 16.03 -45.34 11.17
N GLU A 528 15.14 -46.06 11.86
CA GLU A 528 14.65 -45.68 13.18
C GLU A 528 15.80 -45.44 14.19
N GLY A 529 15.75 -44.30 14.88
CA GLY A 529 16.75 -43.91 15.88
C GLY A 529 18.01 -43.23 15.34
N GLU A 530 18.11 -42.97 14.02
CA GLU A 530 19.23 -42.21 13.46
C GLU A 530 19.08 -40.69 13.69
N SER A 531 20.22 -40.01 13.82
CA SER A 531 20.34 -38.55 13.97
C SER A 531 21.40 -38.03 13.00
N CYS A 532 21.45 -36.71 12.75
CA CYS A 532 22.51 -36.12 11.94
C CYS A 532 23.89 -36.42 12.51
N ASP A 533 24.05 -36.46 13.85
CA ASP A 533 25.33 -36.74 14.51
C ASP A 533 25.81 -38.18 14.28
N ILE A 534 24.88 -39.14 14.29
CA ILE A 534 25.18 -40.55 13.99
C ILE A 534 25.65 -40.69 12.54
N LEU A 535 24.93 -40.06 11.61
CA LEU A 535 25.29 -40.10 10.18
C LEU A 535 26.59 -39.32 9.91
N ALA A 536 26.79 -38.19 10.55
CA ALA A 536 27.98 -37.37 10.45
C ALA A 536 29.24 -38.16 10.85
N ALA A 537 29.21 -38.83 12.00
CA ALA A 537 30.29 -39.70 12.45
C ALA A 537 30.52 -40.89 11.48
N LYS A 538 29.44 -41.48 10.97
CA LYS A 538 29.49 -42.62 10.03
C LYS A 538 30.16 -42.24 8.69
N TYR A 539 29.83 -41.08 8.15
CA TYR A 539 30.23 -40.65 6.80
C TYR A 539 31.39 -39.65 6.78
N GLN A 540 31.96 -39.31 7.94
CA GLN A 540 33.02 -38.32 8.06
C GLN A 540 32.61 -36.93 7.52
N VAL A 541 31.35 -36.50 7.73
CA VAL A 541 30.82 -35.18 7.34
C VAL A 541 30.42 -34.34 8.57
N ALA A 542 30.20 -33.03 8.43
CA ALA A 542 29.58 -32.25 9.51
C ALA A 542 28.08 -32.54 9.62
N SER A 543 27.52 -32.58 10.82
CA SER A 543 26.08 -32.79 11.04
C SER A 543 25.24 -31.72 10.33
N ALA A 544 25.70 -30.47 10.40
CA ALA A 544 25.06 -29.35 9.74
C ALA A 544 25.02 -29.52 8.21
N ALA A 545 26.05 -30.13 7.63
CA ALA A 545 26.11 -30.33 6.18
C ALA A 545 25.04 -31.32 5.71
N ILE A 546 24.72 -32.34 6.52
CA ILE A 546 23.63 -33.27 6.22
C ILE A 546 22.30 -32.51 6.24
N GLN A 547 22.06 -31.68 7.25
CA GLN A 547 20.81 -30.92 7.35
C GLN A 547 20.66 -29.87 6.24
N ILE A 548 21.72 -29.10 5.98
CA ILE A 548 21.72 -28.06 4.95
C ILE A 548 21.58 -28.69 3.55
N GLY A 549 22.23 -29.83 3.30
CA GLY A 549 22.18 -30.54 2.02
C GLY A 549 20.88 -31.31 1.78
N ASN A 550 20.02 -31.44 2.78
CA ASN A 550 18.78 -32.23 2.71
C ASN A 550 17.61 -31.42 3.29
N PRO A 551 16.98 -30.52 2.51
CA PRO A 551 15.95 -29.60 3.01
C PRO A 551 14.76 -30.29 3.70
N MET A 552 14.45 -31.53 3.32
CA MET A 552 13.41 -32.36 3.91
C MET A 552 13.68 -32.79 5.36
N VAL A 553 14.92 -32.67 5.85
CA VAL A 553 15.28 -32.90 7.26
C VAL A 553 14.74 -31.77 8.15
N GLY A 554 14.54 -30.57 7.60
CA GLY A 554 14.04 -29.41 8.35
C GLY A 554 14.99 -28.98 9.47
N ASN A 555 14.46 -28.37 10.53
CA ASN A 555 15.25 -27.82 11.65
C ASN A 555 15.42 -28.82 12.82
N ASN A 556 15.43 -30.12 12.54
CA ASN A 556 15.58 -31.16 13.58
C ASN A 556 16.63 -32.19 13.17
N CYS A 557 17.79 -32.13 13.82
CA CYS A 557 18.88 -33.08 13.61
C CYS A 557 18.95 -34.19 14.66
N THR A 558 18.07 -34.17 15.66
CA THR A 558 18.10 -35.11 16.79
C THR A 558 17.41 -36.43 16.47
N GLU A 559 16.37 -36.41 15.63
CA GLU A 559 15.61 -37.60 15.24
C GLU A 559 15.21 -37.54 13.76
N LEU A 560 15.78 -38.44 12.96
CA LEU A 560 15.50 -38.52 11.52
C LEU A 560 14.32 -39.45 11.25
N ILE A 561 13.42 -39.02 10.36
CA ILE A 561 12.26 -39.81 9.93
C ILE A 561 12.76 -41.03 9.14
N PRO A 562 12.41 -42.28 9.52
CA PRO A 562 12.84 -43.48 8.81
C PRO A 562 12.32 -43.56 7.37
N GLY A 563 13.08 -44.22 6.49
CA GLY A 563 12.69 -44.48 5.10
C GLY A 563 12.91 -43.29 4.15
N ARG A 564 13.66 -42.27 4.55
CA ARG A 564 14.01 -41.12 3.72
C ARG A 564 15.40 -41.31 3.11
N GLU A 565 15.54 -41.07 1.81
CA GLU A 565 16.84 -41.04 1.16
C GLU A 565 17.48 -39.65 1.32
N LEU A 566 18.68 -39.60 1.86
CA LEU A 566 19.47 -38.39 2.08
C LEU A 566 20.71 -38.41 1.18
N CYS A 567 21.05 -37.27 0.57
CA CYS A 567 22.37 -37.06 -0.01
C CYS A 567 23.39 -36.80 1.11
N ILE A 568 24.46 -37.57 1.14
CA ILE A 568 25.54 -37.39 2.09
C ILE A 568 26.56 -36.41 1.49
N PRO A 569 26.88 -35.27 2.14
CA PRO A 569 27.86 -34.32 1.62
C PRO A 569 29.28 -34.91 1.49
N LEU A 570 30.20 -34.12 0.90
CA LEU A 570 31.62 -34.51 0.86
C LEU A 570 32.20 -34.55 2.29
N GLY A 571 32.92 -35.63 2.59
CA GLY A 571 33.56 -35.82 3.89
C GLY A 571 34.75 -34.88 4.12
N CYS A 572 35.11 -34.69 5.37
CA CYS A 572 36.31 -33.99 5.82
C CYS A 572 37.27 -34.97 6.52
N ASP A 573 38.57 -34.73 6.36
CA ASP A 573 39.62 -35.59 6.92
C ASP A 573 39.65 -35.62 8.47
N SER A 574 39.09 -34.60 9.13
CA SER A 574 39.09 -34.47 10.58
C SER A 574 37.75 -33.94 11.08
N GLN A 575 37.20 -34.59 12.10
CA GLN A 575 35.94 -34.23 12.74
C GLN A 575 36.11 -33.95 14.22
N TYR A 576 35.19 -33.17 14.78
CA TYR A 576 35.11 -32.91 16.21
C TYR A 576 33.68 -32.91 16.69
N THR A 577 33.40 -33.62 17.79
CA THR A 577 32.09 -33.60 18.43
C THR A 577 32.12 -32.63 19.60
N LEU A 578 31.23 -31.63 19.56
CA LEU A 578 31.13 -30.59 20.59
C LEU A 578 30.66 -31.14 21.94
N ASN A 579 31.29 -30.65 23.00
CA ASN A 579 30.85 -30.72 24.38
C ASN A 579 30.09 -29.45 24.77
N ASP A 580 29.35 -29.50 25.88
CA ASP A 580 28.42 -28.43 26.29
C ASP A 580 29.09 -27.08 26.64
N ASN A 581 30.40 -27.08 26.91
CA ASN A 581 31.17 -25.88 27.25
C ASN A 581 32.15 -25.46 26.14
N ASP A 582 32.12 -26.14 24.99
CA ASP A 582 33.05 -25.83 23.93
C ASP A 582 32.72 -24.49 23.27
N THR A 583 33.76 -23.74 22.97
CA THR A 583 33.76 -22.54 22.14
C THR A 583 34.61 -22.82 20.91
N CYS A 584 34.47 -22.03 19.83
CA CYS A 584 35.37 -22.20 18.68
C CYS A 584 36.84 -22.11 19.12
N LEU A 585 37.17 -21.19 20.03
CA LEU A 585 38.54 -21.01 20.50
C LEU A 585 39.06 -22.22 21.29
N SER A 586 38.24 -22.80 22.18
CA SER A 586 38.66 -23.98 22.95
C SER A 586 38.79 -25.21 22.06
N SER A 587 37.87 -25.42 21.12
CA SER A 587 37.94 -26.52 20.15
C SER A 587 39.13 -26.37 19.21
N GLU A 588 39.43 -25.16 18.72
CA GLU A 588 40.60 -24.88 17.89
C GLU A 588 41.91 -25.17 18.65
N TRP A 589 41.98 -24.72 19.90
CA TRP A 589 43.14 -24.91 20.77
C TRP A 589 43.38 -26.39 21.11
N ASP A 590 42.33 -27.11 21.54
CA ASP A 590 42.44 -28.50 21.98
C ASP A 590 42.75 -29.46 20.82
N GLN A 591 42.36 -29.09 19.60
CA GLN A 591 42.58 -29.89 18.40
C GLN A 591 43.84 -29.48 17.62
N LEU A 592 44.60 -28.49 18.13
CA LEU A 592 45.85 -28.00 17.54
C LEU A 592 45.69 -27.53 16.08
N ILE A 593 44.57 -26.86 15.77
CA ILE A 593 44.28 -26.25 14.47
C ILE A 593 44.39 -24.72 14.55
N ASN A 594 44.39 -24.00 13.42
CA ASN A 594 44.56 -22.56 13.45
C ASN A 594 43.31 -21.86 14.00
N PHE A 595 43.52 -20.71 14.63
CA PHE A 595 42.41 -19.85 15.03
C PHE A 595 41.57 -19.45 13.81
N GLY A 596 40.26 -19.65 13.91
CA GLY A 596 39.31 -19.44 12.83
C GLY A 596 38.99 -20.68 11.99
N ASP A 597 39.76 -21.78 12.08
CA ASP A 597 39.56 -22.97 11.24
C ASP A 597 38.19 -23.64 11.50
N VAL A 598 37.66 -23.60 12.72
CA VAL A 598 36.32 -24.14 13.02
C VAL A 598 35.24 -23.39 12.22
N ARG A 599 35.30 -22.06 12.15
CA ARG A 599 34.35 -21.24 11.37
C ARG A 599 34.59 -21.40 9.87
N LYS A 600 35.86 -21.49 9.47
CA LYS A 600 36.26 -21.68 8.07
C LYS A 600 35.65 -22.93 7.44
N TYR A 601 35.62 -24.04 8.17
CA TYR A 601 35.09 -25.32 7.67
C TYR A 601 33.62 -25.57 8.02
N ASN A 602 32.99 -24.66 8.78
CA ASN A 602 31.59 -24.74 9.18
C ASN A 602 30.97 -23.34 9.09
N SER A 603 30.69 -22.88 7.87
CA SER A 603 30.29 -21.51 7.54
C SER A 603 28.96 -21.05 8.14
N TRP A 604 28.16 -21.97 8.69
CA TRP A 604 26.95 -21.65 9.46
C TRP A 604 27.28 -21.03 10.83
N ILE A 605 28.51 -21.21 11.33
CA ILE A 605 28.97 -20.58 12.57
C ILE A 605 29.28 -19.11 12.28
N ASN A 606 28.68 -18.21 13.04
CA ASN A 606 28.90 -16.78 12.89
C ASN A 606 30.33 -16.38 13.30
N ALA A 607 30.76 -15.19 12.87
CA ALA A 607 32.13 -14.70 13.10
C ALA A 607 32.52 -14.70 14.59
N ASP A 608 31.59 -14.25 15.44
CA ASP A 608 31.78 -14.18 16.90
C ASP A 608 31.67 -15.55 17.60
N CYS A 609 31.34 -16.62 16.87
CA CYS A 609 31.09 -17.97 17.37
C CYS A 609 30.02 -18.04 18.49
N THR A 610 29.08 -17.09 18.51
CA THR A 610 28.04 -17.02 19.55
C THR A 610 26.90 -18.02 19.32
N ASN A 611 26.77 -18.56 18.11
CA ASN A 611 25.73 -19.51 17.77
C ASN A 611 26.14 -20.98 17.91
N LEU A 612 27.40 -21.28 18.24
CA LEU A 612 27.95 -22.65 18.23
C LEU A 612 27.13 -23.65 19.08
N GLN A 613 26.79 -23.27 20.31
CA GLN A 613 26.06 -24.14 21.23
C GLN A 613 24.54 -24.04 21.05
N SER A 614 24.02 -22.84 20.77
CA SER A 614 22.58 -22.60 20.70
C SER A 614 21.89 -23.26 19.51
N THR A 615 22.63 -23.66 18.47
CA THR A 615 22.08 -24.31 17.27
C THR A 615 22.28 -25.82 17.22
N ARG A 616 22.81 -26.45 18.28
CA ARG A 616 23.10 -27.91 18.28
C ARG A 616 21.86 -28.78 18.08
N THR A 617 20.68 -28.32 18.49
CA THR A 617 19.41 -29.01 18.24
C THR A 617 18.98 -28.98 16.77
N VAL A 618 19.39 -27.94 16.05
CA VAL A 618 19.04 -27.72 14.64
C VAL A 618 20.07 -28.36 13.71
N HIS A 619 21.36 -28.19 14.00
CA HIS A 619 22.46 -28.60 13.11
C HIS A 619 23.23 -29.83 13.60
N GLY A 620 22.99 -30.31 14.82
CA GLY A 620 23.80 -31.36 15.44
C GLY A 620 25.10 -30.83 16.06
N SER A 621 25.93 -31.75 16.54
CA SER A 621 27.13 -31.49 17.34
C SER A 621 28.44 -31.87 16.66
N VAL A 622 28.43 -32.51 15.48
CA VAL A 622 29.66 -32.93 14.78
C VAL A 622 30.09 -31.88 13.76
N LEU A 623 31.32 -31.38 13.90
CA LEU A 623 31.94 -30.36 13.08
C LEU A 623 33.03 -30.96 12.20
N CYS A 624 33.30 -30.32 11.05
CA CYS A 624 34.52 -30.56 10.28
C CYS A 624 35.65 -29.65 10.77
N LEU A 625 36.86 -30.19 10.92
CA LEU A 625 38.08 -29.45 11.26
C LEU A 625 39.06 -29.34 10.08
N SER A 626 38.67 -29.83 8.91
CA SER A 626 39.41 -29.75 7.66
C SER A 626 38.44 -29.50 6.49
N PRO A 627 38.95 -29.11 5.30
CA PRO A 627 38.10 -28.87 4.14
C PRO A 627 37.28 -30.12 3.77
N GLN A 628 35.99 -29.91 3.50
CA GLN A 628 35.11 -30.93 2.95
C GLN A 628 35.54 -31.22 1.49
N GLY A 629 35.87 -32.47 1.17
CA GLY A 629 36.44 -32.88 -0.11
C GLY A 629 37.97 -33.00 -0.16
N GLY A 630 38.67 -32.72 0.95
CA GLY A 630 40.12 -32.89 1.09
C GLY A 630 40.96 -31.63 0.83
N SER A 631 42.28 -31.74 0.98
CA SER A 631 43.20 -30.59 0.82
C SER A 631 43.31 -30.11 -0.63
N HIS A 632 42.84 -28.90 -0.90
CA HIS A 632 43.06 -28.19 -2.16
C HIS A 632 44.24 -27.21 -2.03
N ASN A 633 45.24 -27.32 -2.91
CA ASN A 633 46.27 -26.30 -3.09
C ASN A 633 45.67 -25.08 -3.83
N ALA A 634 44.83 -24.31 -3.14
CA ALA A 634 44.40 -23.02 -3.63
C ALA A 634 45.56 -22.04 -3.49
N THR A 635 46.06 -21.50 -4.60
CA THR A 635 47.02 -20.39 -4.66
C THR A 635 46.36 -19.02 -4.39
N GLY A 636 45.11 -19.00 -3.93
CA GLY A 636 44.37 -17.79 -3.59
C GLY A 636 44.69 -17.28 -2.18
N SER A 637 44.80 -15.96 -2.04
CA SER A 637 45.00 -15.29 -0.76
C SER A 637 43.91 -15.68 0.25
N ALA A 638 44.32 -16.21 1.40
CA ALA A 638 43.43 -16.51 2.51
C ALA A 638 42.86 -15.21 3.11
N SER A 639 41.59 -14.93 2.81
CA SER A 639 40.78 -13.99 3.60
C SER A 639 40.14 -14.75 4.77
N ILE A 640 40.35 -14.26 5.99
CA ILE A 640 39.85 -14.85 7.25
C ILE A 640 38.49 -14.23 7.63
N ALA A 641 37.73 -13.75 6.64
CA ALA A 641 36.38 -13.23 6.84
C ALA A 641 35.46 -13.75 5.72
N PRO A 642 34.19 -14.09 6.02
CA PRO A 642 33.19 -14.29 4.97
C PRO A 642 32.98 -12.94 4.27
N SER A 643 33.74 -12.67 3.21
CA SER A 643 33.42 -11.58 2.30
C SER A 643 32.38 -12.08 1.32
N VAL A 644 31.39 -11.24 1.03
CA VAL A 644 30.47 -11.44 -0.10
C VAL A 644 31.33 -11.32 -1.37
N ASN A 645 31.86 -12.44 -1.87
CA ASN A 645 32.52 -12.44 -3.17
C ASN A 645 31.41 -12.41 -4.23
N SER A 646 31.35 -11.31 -4.98
CA SER A 646 30.34 -11.10 -6.00
C SER A 646 30.66 -11.86 -7.31
N GLY A 647 31.85 -12.45 -7.42
CA GLY A 647 32.36 -13.08 -8.65
C GLY A 647 32.89 -12.08 -9.69
N TYR A 648 32.82 -10.77 -9.40
CA TYR A 648 33.30 -9.70 -10.28
C TYR A 648 34.70 -9.21 -9.88
N THR A 649 35.35 -8.55 -10.83
CA THR A 649 36.61 -7.83 -10.67
C THR A 649 36.40 -6.34 -11.01
N ASN A 650 37.36 -5.50 -10.62
CA ASN A 650 37.36 -4.06 -10.88
C ASN A 650 38.52 -3.64 -11.82
N VAL A 651 39.11 -4.61 -12.51
CA VAL A 651 40.21 -4.43 -13.45
C VAL A 651 39.99 -5.35 -14.63
N VAL A 652 40.22 -4.87 -15.85
CA VAL A 652 40.23 -5.70 -17.05
C VAL A 652 41.66 -6.11 -17.36
N LEU A 653 41.87 -7.41 -17.60
CA LEU A 653 43.15 -7.98 -18.00
C LEU A 653 43.02 -8.65 -19.35
N TYR A 654 44.04 -8.54 -20.20
CA TYR A 654 44.09 -9.33 -21.43
C TYR A 654 44.17 -10.82 -21.10
N ALA A 655 43.56 -11.65 -21.95
CA ALA A 655 43.75 -13.09 -21.89
C ALA A 655 45.25 -13.44 -21.98
N PRO A 656 45.72 -14.51 -21.30
CA PRO A 656 47.12 -14.89 -21.33
C PRO A 656 47.66 -15.04 -22.77
N GLU A 657 48.88 -14.57 -23.02
CA GLU A 657 49.50 -14.63 -24.34
C GLU A 657 49.56 -16.09 -24.85
N GLY A 658 49.00 -16.34 -26.04
CA GLY A 658 48.92 -17.68 -26.64
C GLY A 658 47.74 -18.54 -26.18
N ALA A 659 46.85 -18.03 -25.33
CA ALA A 659 45.62 -18.71 -24.92
C ALA A 659 44.63 -18.85 -26.09
N THR A 660 43.95 -20.00 -26.17
CA THR A 660 42.82 -20.19 -27.10
C THR A 660 41.52 -19.83 -26.37
N VAL A 661 41.04 -18.60 -26.53
CA VAL A 661 39.83 -18.12 -25.86
C VAL A 661 38.58 -18.77 -26.47
N ALA A 662 37.65 -19.18 -25.62
CA ALA A 662 36.38 -19.76 -26.05
C ALA A 662 35.51 -18.73 -26.78
N ASN A 663 34.77 -19.20 -27.79
CA ASN A 663 33.98 -18.30 -28.63
C ASN A 663 32.91 -17.57 -27.80
N GLY A 664 32.79 -16.26 -28.03
CA GLY A 664 31.83 -15.40 -27.35
C GLY A 664 32.21 -15.02 -25.91
N THR A 665 33.30 -15.57 -25.35
CA THR A 665 33.74 -15.16 -24.00
C THR A 665 34.03 -13.66 -23.96
N THR A 666 33.51 -12.97 -22.94
CA THR A 666 33.72 -11.53 -22.78
C THR A 666 35.20 -11.21 -22.68
N CYS A 667 35.61 -10.14 -23.36
CA CYS A 667 36.96 -9.60 -23.25
C CYS A 667 37.12 -8.64 -22.05
N TYR A 668 36.01 -8.16 -21.48
CA TYR A 668 35.98 -7.32 -20.29
C TYR A 668 36.13 -8.18 -19.02
N CYS A 669 37.25 -8.89 -18.95
CA CYS A 669 37.51 -9.89 -17.93
C CYS A 669 38.77 -9.58 -17.13
N GLY A 670 38.67 -9.57 -15.80
CA GLY A 670 39.81 -9.41 -14.90
C GLY A 670 40.46 -10.72 -14.47
N LYS A 671 39.84 -11.87 -14.75
CA LYS A 671 40.36 -13.18 -14.34
C LYS A 671 40.05 -14.27 -15.36
N TRP A 672 41.09 -14.90 -15.89
CA TRP A 672 41.00 -15.92 -16.94
C TRP A 672 41.36 -17.31 -16.42
N TYR A 673 40.68 -18.34 -16.92
CA TYR A 673 40.96 -19.73 -16.56
C TYR A 673 41.02 -20.64 -17.79
N THR A 674 42.09 -21.43 -17.92
CA THR A 674 42.24 -22.43 -18.97
C THR A 674 41.88 -23.81 -18.44
N VAL A 675 40.86 -24.41 -19.06
CA VAL A 675 40.29 -25.71 -18.65
C VAL A 675 41.33 -26.82 -18.76
N GLN A 676 41.48 -27.58 -17.68
CA GLN A 676 42.33 -28.76 -17.61
C GLN A 676 41.50 -30.05 -17.79
N GLU A 677 42.19 -31.15 -18.09
CA GLU A 677 41.56 -32.47 -18.13
C GLU A 677 40.99 -32.84 -16.75
N GLY A 678 39.70 -33.18 -16.70
CA GLY A 678 39.00 -33.53 -15.47
C GLY A 678 38.30 -32.36 -14.75
N ASP A 679 38.38 -31.14 -15.28
CA ASP A 679 37.57 -30.03 -14.77
C ASP A 679 36.10 -30.16 -15.20
N SER A 680 35.20 -29.75 -14.31
CA SER A 680 33.78 -29.48 -14.60
C SER A 680 33.45 -28.01 -14.35
N CYS A 681 32.39 -27.50 -14.97
CA CYS A 681 31.88 -26.15 -14.74
C CYS A 681 31.66 -25.88 -13.25
N ALA A 682 31.11 -26.84 -12.51
CA ALA A 682 30.91 -26.73 -11.07
C ALA A 682 32.24 -26.56 -10.31
N THR A 683 33.24 -27.38 -10.63
CA THR A 683 34.56 -27.26 -9.99
C THR A 683 35.27 -25.96 -10.33
N ILE A 684 35.08 -25.43 -11.55
CA ILE A 684 35.62 -24.13 -11.95
C ILE A 684 34.92 -23.00 -11.20
N CYS A 685 33.58 -22.98 -11.15
CA CYS A 685 32.82 -21.96 -10.43
C CYS A 685 33.22 -21.89 -8.95
N ILE A 686 33.32 -23.05 -8.29
CA ILE A 686 33.74 -23.15 -6.89
C ILE A 686 35.18 -22.66 -6.70
N ARG A 687 36.13 -23.14 -7.54
CA ARG A 687 37.55 -22.78 -7.41
C ARG A 687 37.83 -21.32 -7.74
N GLN A 688 37.06 -20.73 -8.65
CA GLN A 688 37.26 -19.38 -9.12
C GLN A 688 36.40 -18.35 -8.40
N GLU A 689 35.48 -18.81 -7.54
CA GLU A 689 34.56 -18.02 -6.73
C GLU A 689 33.62 -17.15 -7.60
N VAL A 690 33.09 -17.75 -8.68
CA VAL A 690 32.14 -17.14 -9.61
C VAL A 690 30.83 -17.95 -9.61
N SER A 691 29.67 -17.30 -9.65
CA SER A 691 28.39 -18.02 -9.73
C SER A 691 28.24 -18.70 -11.09
N SER A 692 27.49 -19.80 -11.16
CA SER A 692 27.21 -20.50 -12.41
C SER A 692 26.54 -19.59 -13.43
N ASP A 693 25.62 -18.74 -12.99
CA ASP A 693 24.87 -17.83 -13.85
C ASP A 693 25.78 -16.76 -14.45
N LEU A 694 26.65 -16.15 -13.63
CA LEU A 694 27.62 -15.17 -14.09
C LEU A 694 28.65 -15.83 -15.02
N PHE A 695 29.14 -17.03 -14.68
CA PHE A 695 30.10 -17.77 -15.49
C PHE A 695 29.54 -18.12 -16.87
N MET A 696 28.27 -18.51 -16.97
CA MET A 696 27.64 -18.79 -18.26
C MET A 696 27.32 -17.52 -19.04
N ALA A 697 26.87 -16.45 -18.38
CA ALA A 697 26.57 -15.18 -19.04
C ALA A 697 27.80 -14.58 -19.74
N VAL A 698 28.96 -14.66 -19.10
CA VAL A 698 30.22 -14.13 -19.64
C VAL A 698 30.96 -15.10 -20.57
N ASN A 699 30.46 -16.34 -20.71
CA ASN A 699 30.98 -17.36 -21.62
C ASN A 699 29.85 -18.06 -22.41
N PRO A 700 29.24 -17.38 -23.40
CA PRO A 700 28.06 -17.86 -24.12
C PRO A 700 28.26 -19.14 -24.94
N SER A 701 29.50 -19.62 -25.12
CA SER A 701 29.76 -20.93 -25.74
C SER A 701 29.43 -22.11 -24.81
N LEU A 702 29.18 -21.87 -23.53
CA LEU A 702 28.73 -22.87 -22.58
C LEU A 702 27.21 -23.00 -22.64
N SER A 703 26.71 -24.23 -22.72
CA SER A 703 25.26 -24.50 -22.67
C SER A 703 24.75 -24.43 -21.24
N SER A 704 23.65 -23.73 -21.02
CA SER A 704 22.95 -23.73 -19.74
C SER A 704 22.30 -25.07 -19.38
N SER A 705 22.03 -25.93 -20.37
CA SER A 705 21.45 -27.26 -20.16
C SER A 705 22.49 -28.37 -20.02
N ASP A 706 23.74 -28.13 -20.41
CA ASP A 706 24.86 -29.08 -20.34
C ASP A 706 26.20 -28.33 -20.40
N CYS A 707 26.54 -27.67 -19.29
CA CYS A 707 27.74 -26.85 -19.21
C CYS A 707 29.01 -27.70 -19.38
N ASP A 708 29.06 -28.85 -18.69
CA ASP A 708 30.22 -29.75 -18.72
C ASP A 708 30.46 -30.33 -20.13
N GLY A 709 29.40 -30.69 -20.86
CA GLY A 709 29.51 -31.14 -22.25
C GLY A 709 29.97 -30.05 -23.23
N SER A 710 29.77 -28.77 -22.87
CA SER A 710 30.16 -27.61 -23.67
C SER A 710 31.55 -27.07 -23.31
N LEU A 711 32.09 -27.50 -22.17
CA LEU A 711 33.40 -27.10 -21.65
C LEU A 711 34.52 -27.82 -22.41
N LYS A 712 35.44 -27.05 -23.01
CA LYS A 712 36.52 -27.62 -23.85
C LYS A 712 37.87 -27.55 -23.15
N VAL A 713 38.49 -28.70 -22.94
CA VAL A 713 39.87 -28.78 -22.42
C VAL A 713 40.82 -28.00 -23.31
N GLY A 714 41.69 -27.19 -22.70
CA GLY A 714 42.65 -26.31 -23.37
C GLY A 714 42.09 -24.96 -23.83
N TYR A 715 40.78 -24.71 -23.71
CA TYR A 715 40.19 -23.40 -23.97
C TYR A 715 40.18 -22.53 -22.71
N THR A 716 40.28 -21.22 -22.93
CA THR A 716 40.31 -20.21 -21.87
C THR A 716 38.98 -19.47 -21.79
N TYR A 717 38.45 -19.36 -20.57
CA TYR A 717 37.16 -18.76 -20.24
C TYR A 717 37.32 -17.63 -19.23
N CYS A 718 36.39 -16.68 -19.22
CA CYS A 718 36.35 -15.62 -18.22
C CYS A 718 35.75 -16.15 -16.92
N VAL A 719 36.44 -15.99 -15.80
CA VAL A 719 36.00 -16.45 -14.47
C VAL A 719 35.95 -15.31 -13.44
N GLY A 720 36.01 -14.08 -13.91
CA GLY A 720 35.93 -12.86 -13.11
C GLY A 720 35.78 -11.64 -14.01
N PRO A 721 34.56 -11.34 -14.49
CA PRO A 721 34.30 -10.20 -15.37
C PRO A 721 34.42 -8.87 -14.63
N ASP A 722 34.59 -7.76 -15.35
CA ASP A 722 34.40 -6.42 -14.77
C ASP A 722 32.93 -6.19 -14.40
N PHE A 723 32.64 -5.32 -13.44
CA PHE A 723 31.26 -4.97 -13.07
C PHE A 723 30.42 -4.40 -14.23
N HIS A 724 31.06 -3.78 -15.23
CA HIS A 724 30.40 -3.17 -16.38
C HIS A 724 30.60 -3.99 -17.67
N TRP A 725 30.88 -5.29 -17.55
CA TRP A 725 31.19 -6.15 -18.72
C TRP A 725 30.09 -6.20 -19.78
N ASP A 726 28.83 -5.94 -19.41
CA ASP A 726 27.65 -5.92 -20.26
C ASP A 726 27.11 -4.51 -20.56
N ASP A 727 27.76 -3.45 -20.06
CA ASP A 727 27.39 -2.06 -20.31
C ASP A 727 28.20 -1.47 -21.48
N THR A 728 27.58 -1.36 -22.64
CA THR A 728 28.24 -0.86 -23.85
C THR A 728 28.51 0.65 -23.83
N ASP A 729 27.86 1.41 -22.96
CA ASP A 729 28.01 2.87 -22.87
C ASP A 729 29.16 3.25 -21.92
N PHE A 730 29.59 2.31 -21.05
CA PHE A 730 30.71 2.50 -20.13
C PHE A 730 32.08 2.44 -20.82
N TRP A 731 32.22 1.66 -21.90
CA TRP A 731 33.50 1.46 -22.59
C TRP A 731 33.64 2.41 -23.79
N ASP A 732 34.66 3.28 -23.76
CA ASP A 732 35.02 4.17 -24.86
C ASP A 732 35.25 3.40 -26.17
N GLU A 733 35.02 4.05 -27.33
CA GLU A 733 35.14 3.43 -28.65
C GLU A 733 36.52 2.80 -28.91
N ASP A 734 37.59 3.38 -28.34
CA ASP A 734 38.98 2.89 -28.40
C ASP A 734 39.30 1.75 -27.40
N SER A 735 38.39 1.46 -26.47
CA SER A 735 38.49 0.39 -25.47
C SER A 735 37.59 -0.82 -25.78
N ARG A 736 36.85 -0.76 -26.90
CA ARG A 736 36.11 -1.90 -27.43
C ARG A 736 37.11 -2.93 -27.94
N CYS A 737 36.98 -4.16 -27.44
CA CYS A 737 37.87 -5.23 -27.82
C CYS A 737 37.64 -5.58 -29.30
N ASP A 738 38.59 -5.26 -30.15
CA ASP A 738 38.61 -5.76 -31.52
C ASP A 738 38.80 -7.28 -31.47
N VAL A 739 37.74 -8.00 -31.85
CA VAL A 739 37.75 -9.45 -32.00
C VAL A 739 38.24 -9.75 -33.43
N ASP A 740 39.53 -9.97 -33.59
CA ASP A 740 40.12 -10.56 -34.81
C ASP A 740 40.42 -12.05 -34.62
#